data_AF-A0A967BKA9-F1
#
_entry.id   AF-A0A967BKA9-F1
#
_cell.length_a   1.000
_cell.length_b   1.000
_cell.length_c   1.000
_cell.angle_alpha   90.00
_cell.angle_beta   90.00
_cell.angle_gamma   90.00
#
_symmetry.space_group_name_H-M   'P 1'
#
loop_
_entity.id
_entity.type
_entity.pdbx_description
1 polymer ?
#
loop_
_entity_poly.entity_id
_entity_poly.type
_entity_poly.pdbx_seq_one_letter_code
_entity_poly.pdbx_strand_id
1 'polypeptide(L)'
;MQQLTQQLKSGKMEILEVPFPSFGKGEVLVKNHYSVISAGTEGYMVSEARKGYIAKAKSRQKEVKQVIESIKTNGLISTYGTVMNKLEALSPLGYSCAGEVLAVGDDVTALSVGDIVACGGKNASHADIVAIPQNLCVKVPKSVDIRPAAFTTIAAIAIQGIRRAELEVGSSCVVIGLGLIGQITMEILQASGITPIGIDVQHKKVELALKGGFQYAYDRNQAGLDQLILDLTNGYGADAILITAGTSSLDPVEFAGTIARSKANVVILGAVPTGFNRDNYYNKELDLRMSTSYGPGRYDPIYEEKGIDYPIGYVRFTENRNMQTFIDLLESKKINIDYLITHEFELLEAPKAYKMILDKSEEYAGILITYDINKEQVQDVHVNKPIKVNPIEPNIGLVGAGNFAQNILLPMMKDECNFIAINTNHGNNSIYVAKKYGFQITYDSAEKVINDENTNTIFILTRHNTHAKYILDTIDSSKHIFVEKPLAITEVELESIKEKYNNSSQNKFLMVGFNRRFSPYIKKLKSIFTSEQIKAINIRVNAGILPADHWVNDKGIGGGRIIGEACHFIDLASFIADSKIESVFAQVMESPNGLQSTVNISLRFISGSIANISYFSNGSKMMPKELVEVLSNETSIVIDDFKRMKIYGRKVTKIKYKAQDKGHGQEITEFFKAIRNGNPCPIPFEESYHSSLVTFKTIQSIKENCLVKI
;
A
#
# COMPACT_ATOMS: atom_id res chain seq x y z
N MET A 1 14.96 1.40 -16.05
CA MET A 1 14.20 2.68 -16.17
C MET A 1 14.63 3.69 -15.11
N GLN A 2 14.44 4.99 -15.32
CA GLN A 2 14.69 6.03 -14.31
C GLN A 2 13.43 6.42 -13.53
N GLN A 3 13.61 6.73 -12.25
CA GLN A 3 12.54 7.19 -11.37
C GLN A 3 13.06 8.22 -10.38
N LEU A 4 12.30 9.30 -10.18
CA LEU A 4 12.54 10.25 -9.10
C LEU A 4 12.00 9.72 -7.78
N THR A 5 12.87 9.72 -6.77
CA THR A 5 12.53 9.32 -5.41
C THR A 5 13.03 10.32 -4.37
N GLN A 6 12.44 10.25 -3.17
CA GLN A 6 12.85 11.00 -2.00
C GLN A 6 12.99 10.09 -0.78
N GLN A 7 14.08 10.28 -0.03
CA GLN A 7 14.25 9.67 1.28
C GLN A 7 13.44 10.44 2.33
N LEU A 8 12.56 9.76 3.07
CA LEU A 8 11.75 10.40 4.12
C LEU A 8 12.58 10.84 5.34
N LYS A 9 13.76 10.24 5.55
CA LYS A 9 14.67 10.55 6.66
C LYS A 9 15.33 11.92 6.48
N SER A 10 16.02 12.11 5.36
CA SER A 10 16.83 13.30 5.06
C SER A 10 16.11 14.32 4.18
N GLY A 11 15.06 13.91 3.47
CA GLY A 11 14.44 14.70 2.41
C GLY A 11 15.28 14.77 1.12
N LYS A 12 16.39 14.01 1.05
CA LYS A 12 17.25 13.92 -0.14
C LYS A 12 16.46 13.34 -1.30
N MET A 13 16.48 14.04 -2.43
CA MET A 13 15.94 13.58 -3.70
C MET A 13 17.03 12.92 -4.52
N GLU A 14 16.68 11.85 -5.22
CA GLU A 14 17.60 11.16 -6.12
C GLU A 14 16.83 10.54 -7.29
N ILE A 15 17.44 10.64 -8.47
CA ILE A 15 17.03 9.85 -9.63
C ILE A 15 17.71 8.49 -9.51
N LEU A 16 16.90 7.44 -9.53
CA LEU A 16 17.37 6.07 -9.43
C LEU A 16 17.11 5.34 -10.73
N GLU A 17 18.06 4.51 -11.12
CA GLU A 17 17.80 3.44 -12.06
C GLU A 17 17.14 2.28 -11.29
N VAL A 18 15.95 1.91 -11.73
CA VAL A 18 15.09 0.88 -11.13
C VAL A 18 14.61 -0.08 -12.23
N PRO A 19 14.29 -1.34 -11.89
CA PRO A 19 13.64 -2.24 -12.83
C PRO A 19 12.22 -1.75 -13.13
N PHE A 20 11.58 -2.30 -14.17
CA PHE A 20 10.19 -1.96 -14.46
C PHE A 20 9.30 -2.33 -13.25
N PRO A 21 8.25 -1.53 -12.95
CA PRO A 21 7.28 -1.94 -11.96
C PRO A 21 6.59 -3.22 -12.44
N SER A 22 6.40 -4.17 -11.53
CA SER A 22 5.57 -5.33 -11.83
C SER A 22 4.12 -4.86 -12.01
N PHE A 23 3.44 -5.36 -13.03
CA PHE A 23 2.02 -5.10 -13.28
C PHE A 23 1.28 -6.44 -13.46
N GLY A 24 -0.04 -6.42 -13.28
CA GLY A 24 -0.85 -7.62 -13.43
C GLY A 24 -2.29 -7.34 -13.86
N LYS A 25 -3.20 -8.16 -13.36
CA LYS A 25 -4.63 -8.04 -13.63
C LYS A 25 -5.17 -6.66 -13.28
N GLY A 26 -5.98 -6.09 -14.16
CA GLY A 26 -6.60 -4.78 -14.01
C GLY A 26 -5.63 -3.59 -14.11
N GLU A 27 -4.36 -3.81 -14.47
CA GLU A 27 -3.34 -2.77 -14.59
C GLU A 27 -2.79 -2.67 -16.03
N VAL A 28 -2.24 -1.51 -16.34
CA VAL A 28 -1.53 -1.23 -17.59
C VAL A 28 -0.15 -0.66 -17.30
N LEU A 29 0.82 -1.01 -18.13
CA LEU A 29 2.16 -0.44 -18.09
C LEU A 29 2.22 0.73 -19.08
N VAL A 30 2.58 1.92 -18.60
CA VAL A 30 2.57 3.16 -19.39
C VAL A 30 3.96 3.76 -19.41
N LYS A 31 4.46 4.08 -20.60
CA LYS A 31 5.68 4.85 -20.83
C LYS A 31 5.34 6.33 -20.77
N ASN A 32 5.85 7.03 -19.77
CA ASN A 32 5.56 8.44 -19.61
C ASN A 32 6.21 9.27 -20.73
N HIS A 33 5.43 10.20 -21.28
CA HIS A 33 5.92 11.26 -22.14
C HIS A 33 6.03 12.56 -21.34
N TYR A 34 5.04 12.78 -20.48
CA TYR A 34 4.96 13.95 -19.60
C TYR A 34 4.39 13.56 -18.24
N SER A 35 4.82 14.26 -17.19
CA SER A 35 4.17 14.24 -15.89
C SER A 35 4.21 15.63 -15.29
N VAL A 36 3.29 15.95 -14.39
CA VAL A 36 3.18 17.31 -13.83
C VAL A 36 3.54 17.33 -12.35
N ILE A 37 4.36 18.30 -11.94
CA ILE A 37 4.60 18.56 -10.52
C ILE A 37 3.46 19.41 -9.99
N SER A 38 2.73 18.87 -9.01
CA SER A 38 1.79 19.66 -8.22
C SER A 38 2.53 20.36 -7.10
N ALA A 39 2.94 21.61 -7.34
CA ALA A 39 3.74 22.36 -6.38
C ALA A 39 3.09 22.51 -4.99
N GLY A 40 1.75 22.54 -4.92
CA GLY A 40 1.02 22.57 -3.65
C GLY A 40 1.16 21.26 -2.87
N THR A 41 0.76 20.14 -3.48
CA THR A 41 0.74 18.83 -2.83
C THR A 41 2.14 18.26 -2.64
N GLU A 42 2.95 18.26 -3.70
CA GLU A 42 4.28 17.68 -3.67
C GLU A 42 5.29 18.58 -2.98
N GLY A 43 5.18 19.91 -3.15
CA GLY A 43 6.00 20.86 -2.38
C GLY A 43 5.79 20.68 -0.88
N TYR A 44 4.55 20.46 -0.43
CA TYR A 44 4.26 20.10 0.96
C TYR A 44 4.93 18.79 1.37
N MET A 45 4.77 17.70 0.60
CA MET A 45 5.39 16.40 0.90
C MET A 45 6.91 16.51 1.05
N VAL A 46 7.55 17.24 0.13
CA VAL A 46 8.99 17.46 0.12
C VAL A 46 9.44 18.30 1.31
N SER A 47 8.69 19.36 1.65
CA SER A 47 8.97 20.20 2.81
C SER A 47 8.87 19.41 4.13
N GLU A 48 7.86 18.53 4.26
CA GLU A 48 7.68 17.64 5.42
C GLU A 48 8.85 16.66 5.56
N ALA A 49 9.33 16.09 4.45
CA ALA A 49 10.45 15.16 4.46
C ALA A 49 11.77 15.81 4.90
N ARG A 50 11.94 17.13 4.73
CA ARG A 50 13.14 17.87 5.17
C ARG A 50 13.09 18.36 6.61
N LYS A 51 11.93 18.25 7.29
CA LYS A 51 11.81 18.63 8.71
C LYS A 51 12.67 17.75 9.62
N GLY A 52 13.20 18.34 10.69
CA GLY A 52 13.86 17.57 11.76
C GLY A 52 12.88 16.63 12.47
N TYR A 53 13.38 15.62 13.19
CA TYR A 53 12.54 14.58 13.82
C TYR A 53 11.47 15.15 14.76
N ILE A 54 11.78 16.19 15.55
CA ILE A 54 10.82 16.84 16.46
C ILE A 54 9.66 17.47 15.68
N ALA A 55 9.98 18.18 14.59
CA ALA A 55 8.97 18.83 13.76
C ALA A 55 8.10 17.80 13.02
N LYS A 56 8.69 16.70 12.52
CA LYS A 56 7.96 15.56 11.94
C LYS A 56 7.03 14.89 12.97
N ALA A 57 7.51 14.69 14.20
CA ALA A 57 6.70 14.13 15.28
C ALA A 57 5.51 15.04 15.63
N LYS A 58 5.71 16.36 15.62
CA LYS A 58 4.65 17.34 15.87
C LYS A 58 3.59 17.36 14.75
N SER A 59 3.97 17.21 13.47
CA SER A 59 3.03 17.14 12.34
C SER A 59 2.33 15.78 12.23
N ARG A 60 2.92 14.70 12.77
CA ARG A 60 2.44 13.31 12.65
C ARG A 60 2.03 12.70 13.98
N GLN A 61 1.13 13.38 14.69
CA GLN A 61 0.73 12.98 16.05
C GLN A 61 0.10 11.58 16.12
N LYS A 62 -0.62 11.17 15.05
CA LYS A 62 -1.23 9.83 14.96
C LYS A 62 -0.16 8.75 14.88
N GLU A 63 0.84 8.93 14.04
CA GLU A 63 1.98 8.04 13.87
C GLU A 63 2.82 7.97 15.15
N VAL A 64 3.01 9.09 15.86
CA VAL A 64 3.69 9.08 17.16
C VAL A 64 2.97 8.20 18.17
N LYS A 65 1.62 8.27 18.24
CA LYS A 65 0.83 7.37 19.09
C LYS A 65 1.06 5.90 18.70
N GLN A 66 1.07 5.59 17.40
CA GLN A 66 1.35 4.24 16.90
C GLN A 66 2.75 3.75 17.29
N VAL A 67 3.76 4.62 17.23
CA VAL A 67 5.13 4.29 17.67
C VAL A 67 5.16 3.99 19.17
N ILE A 68 4.51 4.80 20.00
CA ILE A 68 4.44 4.56 21.45
C ILE A 68 3.75 3.23 21.75
N GLU A 69 2.65 2.92 21.06
CA GLU A 69 1.98 1.62 21.17
C GLU A 69 2.87 0.46 20.71
N SER A 70 3.61 0.64 19.62
CA SER A 70 4.57 -0.36 19.14
C SER A 70 5.71 -0.59 20.14
N ILE A 71 6.24 0.45 20.79
CA ILE A 71 7.27 0.30 21.83
C ILE A 71 6.74 -0.54 23.00
N LYS A 72 5.49 -0.31 23.42
CA LYS A 72 4.86 -1.07 24.51
C LYS A 72 4.64 -2.54 24.15
N THR A 73 4.37 -2.84 22.89
CA THR A 73 4.01 -4.19 22.43
C THR A 73 5.22 -4.99 21.94
N ASN A 74 6.05 -4.41 21.08
CA ASN A 74 7.16 -5.04 20.37
C ASN A 74 8.54 -4.69 20.97
N GLY A 75 8.59 -3.75 21.91
CA GLY A 75 9.84 -3.25 22.50
C GLY A 75 10.51 -2.14 21.69
N LEU A 76 11.49 -1.49 22.31
CA LEU A 76 12.14 -0.28 21.77
C LEU A 76 12.98 -0.58 20.51
N ILE A 77 13.83 -1.61 20.56
CA ILE A 77 14.78 -1.91 19.48
C ILE A 77 14.06 -2.29 18.18
N SER A 78 13.08 -3.20 18.26
CA SER A 78 12.27 -3.64 17.11
C SER A 78 11.46 -2.48 16.51
N THR A 79 10.85 -1.66 17.37
CA THR A 79 10.10 -0.49 16.91
C THR A 79 11.02 0.53 16.24
N TYR A 80 12.20 0.78 16.80
CA TYR A 80 13.18 1.68 16.21
C TYR A 80 13.59 1.21 14.81
N GLY A 81 13.92 -0.08 14.64
CA GLY A 81 14.26 -0.65 13.33
C GLY A 81 13.13 -0.49 12.31
N THR A 82 11.88 -0.73 12.72
CA THR A 82 10.70 -0.56 11.86
C THR A 82 10.50 0.90 11.41
N VAL A 83 10.62 1.84 12.35
CA VAL A 83 10.50 3.27 12.07
C VAL A 83 11.62 3.74 11.16
N MET A 84 12.86 3.32 11.43
CA MET A 84 14.00 3.70 10.61
C MET A 84 13.91 3.11 9.20
N ASN A 85 13.51 1.84 9.05
CA ASN A 85 13.27 1.25 7.72
C ASN A 85 12.23 2.04 6.92
N LYS A 86 11.14 2.48 7.56
CA LYS A 86 10.12 3.31 6.90
C LYS A 86 10.62 4.71 6.52
N LEU A 87 11.51 5.29 7.32
CA LEU A 87 12.10 6.61 7.04
C LEU A 87 13.22 6.54 5.99
N GLU A 88 13.96 5.44 5.95
CA GLU A 88 15.05 5.20 4.98
C GLU A 88 14.53 4.72 3.62
N ALA A 89 13.34 4.14 3.57
CA ALA A 89 12.69 3.73 2.34
C ALA A 89 12.53 4.92 1.36
N LEU A 90 12.71 4.60 0.08
CA LEU A 90 12.64 5.54 -1.03
C LEU A 90 11.18 5.75 -1.42
N SER A 91 10.66 6.96 -1.25
CA SER A 91 9.30 7.32 -1.65
C SER A 91 9.30 7.87 -3.07
N PRO A 92 8.47 7.36 -3.99
CA PRO A 92 8.27 8.02 -5.28
C PRO A 92 7.54 9.36 -5.09
N LEU A 93 7.69 10.26 -6.07
CA LEU A 93 6.98 11.53 -6.19
C LEU A 93 6.13 11.53 -7.48
N GLY A 94 5.19 12.46 -7.62
CA GLY A 94 4.22 12.51 -8.73
C GLY A 94 2.95 11.68 -8.49
N TYR A 95 1.86 12.12 -9.10
CA TYR A 95 0.56 11.43 -9.11
C TYR A 95 -0.30 11.68 -10.36
N SER A 96 0.27 12.31 -11.39
CA SER A 96 -0.43 12.72 -12.61
C SER A 96 0.55 12.73 -13.78
N CYS A 97 0.29 11.90 -14.79
CA CYS A 97 1.15 11.75 -15.96
C CYS A 97 0.36 11.42 -17.22
N ALA A 98 1.00 11.51 -18.38
CA ALA A 98 0.44 11.10 -19.65
C ALA A 98 1.52 10.42 -20.51
N GLY A 99 1.14 9.38 -21.24
CA GLY A 99 2.08 8.52 -21.92
C GLY A 99 1.42 7.47 -22.81
N GLU A 100 2.24 6.56 -23.32
CA GLU A 100 1.84 5.48 -24.22
C GLU A 100 1.74 4.15 -23.47
N VAL A 101 0.67 3.39 -23.71
CA VAL A 101 0.49 2.05 -23.15
C VAL A 101 1.47 1.06 -23.79
N LEU A 102 2.36 0.48 -22.99
CA LEU A 102 3.32 -0.56 -23.40
C LEU A 102 2.76 -1.97 -23.28
N ALA A 103 1.96 -2.22 -22.24
CA ALA A 103 1.38 -3.51 -21.96
C ALA A 103 0.08 -3.37 -21.18
N VAL A 104 -0.81 -4.35 -21.33
CA VAL A 104 -2.10 -4.41 -20.64
C VAL A 104 -2.23 -5.76 -19.93
N GLY A 105 -2.82 -5.77 -18.73
CA GLY A 105 -3.19 -7.01 -18.07
C GLY A 105 -4.24 -7.78 -18.86
N ASP A 106 -4.25 -9.12 -18.74
CA ASP A 106 -5.09 -10.01 -19.56
C ASP A 106 -6.61 -9.72 -19.48
N ASP A 107 -7.07 -9.12 -18.38
CA ASP A 107 -8.46 -8.75 -18.10
C ASP A 107 -8.80 -7.28 -18.40
N VAL A 108 -7.83 -6.50 -18.88
CA VAL A 108 -8.05 -5.11 -19.30
C VAL A 108 -8.58 -5.09 -20.73
N THR A 109 -9.82 -4.64 -20.91
CA THR A 109 -10.48 -4.59 -22.23
C THR A 109 -10.67 -3.19 -22.79
N ALA A 110 -10.57 -2.16 -21.94
CA ALA A 110 -10.85 -0.77 -22.34
C ALA A 110 -9.65 -0.09 -23.02
N LEU A 111 -8.43 -0.59 -22.83
CA LEU A 111 -7.18 -0.01 -23.30
C LEU A 111 -6.41 -1.03 -24.16
N SER A 112 -5.55 -0.55 -25.04
CA SER A 112 -4.73 -1.38 -25.92
C SER A 112 -3.30 -0.84 -25.98
N VAL A 113 -2.34 -1.72 -26.29
CA VAL A 113 -0.94 -1.33 -26.52
C VAL A 113 -0.89 -0.27 -27.63
N GLY A 114 -0.12 0.80 -27.40
CA GLY A 114 0.00 1.96 -28.29
C GLY A 114 -1.06 3.05 -28.07
N ASP A 115 -2.06 2.85 -27.21
CA ASP A 115 -2.97 3.94 -26.81
C ASP A 115 -2.20 5.02 -26.05
N ILE A 116 -2.53 6.28 -26.31
CA ILE A 116 -2.10 7.40 -25.46
C ILE A 116 -3.10 7.56 -24.32
N VAL A 117 -2.62 7.65 -23.09
CA VAL A 117 -3.44 7.72 -21.88
C VAL A 117 -2.94 8.80 -20.93
N ALA A 118 -3.88 9.46 -20.25
CA ALA A 118 -3.60 10.23 -19.04
C ALA A 118 -3.88 9.35 -17.81
N CYS A 119 -2.98 9.38 -16.85
CA CYS A 119 -2.93 8.48 -15.72
C CYS A 119 -2.89 9.23 -14.40
N GLY A 120 -3.62 8.72 -13.42
CA GLY A 120 -3.70 9.29 -12.07
C GLY A 120 -3.35 8.32 -10.95
N GLY A 121 -3.42 8.84 -9.72
CA GLY A 121 -3.24 8.08 -8.50
C GLY A 121 -1.78 7.91 -8.09
N LYS A 122 -1.56 7.18 -6.99
CA LYS A 122 -0.25 7.11 -6.32
C LYS A 122 0.87 6.53 -7.20
N ASN A 123 0.53 5.69 -8.17
CA ASN A 123 1.51 5.04 -9.04
C ASN A 123 1.85 5.87 -10.29
N ALA A 124 1.10 6.95 -10.59
CA ALA A 124 1.38 7.91 -11.67
C ALA A 124 2.56 8.83 -11.29
N SER A 125 3.66 8.20 -10.91
CA SER A 125 4.87 8.83 -10.39
C SER A 125 5.76 9.41 -11.48
N HIS A 126 6.70 10.27 -11.08
CA HIS A 126 7.74 10.80 -11.94
C HIS A 126 8.79 9.71 -12.26
N ALA A 127 8.50 8.91 -13.27
CA ALA A 127 9.31 7.78 -13.70
C ALA A 127 9.15 7.55 -15.21
N ASP A 128 10.15 6.97 -15.87
CA ASP A 128 10.06 6.66 -17.30
C ASP A 128 8.86 5.73 -17.62
N ILE A 129 8.55 4.80 -16.71
CA ILE A 129 7.50 3.81 -16.87
C ILE A 129 6.74 3.64 -15.55
N VAL A 130 5.42 3.53 -15.64
CA VAL A 130 4.52 3.37 -14.49
C VAL A 130 3.52 2.25 -14.71
N ALA A 131 3.14 1.54 -13.64
CA ALA A 131 2.06 0.55 -13.65
C ALA A 131 0.82 1.15 -12.99
N ILE A 132 -0.26 1.29 -13.75
CA ILE A 132 -1.46 2.05 -13.36
C ILE A 132 -2.69 1.15 -13.46
N PRO A 133 -3.55 1.10 -12.44
CA PRO A 133 -4.85 0.45 -12.55
C PRO A 133 -5.73 1.07 -13.65
N GLN A 134 -6.46 0.25 -14.38
CA GLN A 134 -7.23 0.69 -15.56
C GLN A 134 -8.22 1.83 -15.28
N ASN A 135 -8.84 1.83 -14.10
CA ASN A 135 -9.79 2.87 -13.69
C ASN A 135 -9.12 4.22 -13.42
N LEU A 136 -7.79 4.25 -13.32
CA LEU A 136 -6.98 5.46 -13.17
C LEU A 136 -6.34 5.90 -14.48
N CYS A 137 -6.75 5.33 -15.62
CA CYS A 137 -6.32 5.70 -16.96
C CYS A 137 -7.50 6.17 -17.82
N VAL A 138 -7.31 7.26 -18.56
CA VAL A 138 -8.26 7.73 -19.60
C VAL A 138 -7.55 7.87 -20.93
N LYS A 139 -8.20 7.47 -22.03
CA LYS A 139 -7.62 7.60 -23.36
C LYS A 139 -7.53 9.07 -23.75
N VAL A 140 -6.41 9.44 -24.35
CA VAL A 140 -6.16 10.76 -24.94
C VAL A 140 -6.27 10.62 -26.45
N PRO A 141 -7.27 11.24 -27.10
CA PRO A 141 -7.40 11.23 -28.54
C PRO A 141 -6.19 11.85 -29.25
N LYS A 142 -5.88 11.40 -30.46
CA LYS A 142 -4.76 11.94 -31.27
C LYS A 142 -4.89 13.43 -31.60
N SER A 143 -6.09 13.98 -31.50
CA SER A 143 -6.42 15.41 -31.69
C SER A 143 -5.97 16.28 -30.51
N VAL A 144 -5.67 15.68 -29.35
CA VAL A 144 -5.29 16.37 -28.12
C VAL A 144 -3.77 16.32 -27.96
N ASP A 145 -3.15 17.47 -27.67
CA ASP A 145 -1.75 17.53 -27.27
C ASP A 145 -1.56 16.79 -25.93
N ILE A 146 -0.58 15.91 -25.87
CA ILE A 146 -0.28 15.11 -24.68
C ILE A 146 0.26 15.95 -23.52
N ARG A 147 0.86 17.12 -23.79
CA ARG A 147 1.39 18.03 -22.75
C ARG A 147 0.33 18.46 -21.73
N PRO A 148 -0.79 19.08 -22.14
CA PRO A 148 -1.87 19.42 -21.21
C PRO A 148 -2.57 18.19 -20.62
N ALA A 149 -2.55 17.04 -21.33
CA ALA A 149 -3.14 15.81 -20.80
C ALA A 149 -2.45 15.30 -19.52
N ALA A 150 -1.18 15.66 -19.27
CA ALA A 150 -0.51 15.33 -18.01
C ALA A 150 -1.18 15.97 -16.77
N PHE A 151 -1.96 17.04 -16.93
CA PHE A 151 -2.68 17.74 -15.85
C PHE A 151 -4.02 17.09 -15.46
N THR A 152 -4.41 16.00 -16.14
CA THR A 152 -5.75 15.41 -16.05
C THR A 152 -6.20 15.08 -14.63
N THR A 153 -5.34 14.51 -13.78
CA THR A 153 -5.71 14.20 -12.39
C THR A 153 -5.89 15.47 -11.56
N ILE A 154 -5.10 16.52 -11.81
CA ILE A 154 -5.23 17.82 -11.16
C ILE A 154 -6.54 18.50 -11.59
N ALA A 155 -6.86 18.46 -12.88
CA ALA A 155 -8.10 19.00 -13.41
C ALA A 155 -9.33 18.24 -12.88
N ALA A 156 -9.23 16.92 -12.71
CA ALA A 156 -10.30 16.12 -12.12
C ALA A 156 -10.63 16.54 -10.68
N ILE A 157 -9.66 17.06 -9.91
CA ILE A 157 -9.91 17.67 -8.59
C ILE A 157 -10.76 18.94 -8.72
N ALA A 158 -10.44 19.81 -9.68
CA ALA A 158 -11.23 21.01 -9.98
C ALA A 158 -12.67 20.65 -10.39
N ILE A 159 -12.83 19.70 -11.32
CA ILE A 159 -14.14 19.23 -11.81
C ILE A 159 -14.98 18.68 -10.66
N GLN A 160 -14.38 17.89 -9.76
CA GLN A 160 -15.09 17.37 -8.60
C GLN A 160 -15.57 18.49 -7.68
N GLY A 161 -14.77 19.54 -7.47
CA GLY A 161 -15.20 20.71 -6.71
C GLY A 161 -16.39 21.43 -7.34
N ILE A 162 -16.35 21.65 -8.66
CA ILE A 162 -17.46 22.24 -9.42
C ILE A 162 -18.74 21.39 -9.29
N ARG A 163 -18.63 20.05 -9.40
CA ARG A 163 -19.76 19.13 -9.23
C ARG A 163 -20.35 19.20 -7.82
N ARG A 164 -19.52 19.38 -6.78
CA ARG A 164 -19.97 19.54 -5.39
C ARG A 164 -20.66 20.88 -5.12
N ALA A 165 -20.38 21.89 -5.94
CA ALA A 165 -21.02 23.20 -5.85
C ALA A 165 -22.44 23.23 -6.41
N GLU A 166 -22.86 22.22 -7.19
CA GLU A 166 -24.21 22.12 -7.77
C GLU A 166 -24.60 23.38 -8.58
N LEU A 167 -23.65 23.88 -9.36
CA LEU A 167 -23.82 25.06 -10.22
C LEU A 167 -24.63 24.73 -11.48
N GLU A 168 -25.39 25.71 -11.96
CA GLU A 168 -26.15 25.65 -13.20
C GLU A 168 -25.57 26.65 -14.23
N VAL A 169 -25.93 26.46 -15.51
CA VAL A 169 -25.51 27.38 -16.58
C VAL A 169 -26.06 28.78 -16.30
N GLY A 170 -25.21 29.81 -16.42
CA GLY A 170 -25.56 31.20 -16.10
C GLY A 170 -25.33 31.60 -14.64
N SER A 171 -24.93 30.67 -13.77
CA SER A 171 -24.51 31.00 -12.40
C SER A 171 -23.18 31.77 -12.37
N SER A 172 -22.89 32.36 -11.22
CA SER A 172 -21.61 32.98 -10.86
C SER A 172 -20.85 32.13 -9.83
N CYS A 173 -19.53 32.00 -9.98
CA CYS A 173 -18.73 31.25 -9.03
C CYS A 173 -17.43 31.98 -8.68
N VAL A 174 -17.20 32.19 -7.39
CA VAL A 174 -15.96 32.75 -6.89
C VAL A 174 -14.95 31.64 -6.61
N VAL A 175 -13.73 31.78 -7.12
CA VAL A 175 -12.61 30.87 -6.86
C VAL A 175 -11.60 31.57 -5.95
N ILE A 176 -11.52 31.14 -4.69
CA ILE A 176 -10.57 31.68 -3.70
C ILE A 176 -9.29 30.82 -3.72
N GLY A 177 -8.19 31.44 -4.16
CA GLY A 177 -6.93 30.80 -4.51
C GLY A 177 -6.84 30.59 -6.02
N LEU A 178 -5.87 31.24 -6.65
CA LEU A 178 -5.55 31.17 -8.08
C LEU A 178 -4.19 30.48 -8.32
N GLY A 179 -3.90 29.47 -7.51
CA GLY A 179 -2.88 28.47 -7.82
C GLY A 179 -3.29 27.58 -9.00
N LEU A 180 -2.52 26.54 -9.32
CA LEU A 180 -2.77 25.69 -10.49
C LEU A 180 -4.20 25.13 -10.56
N ILE A 181 -4.72 24.58 -9.45
CA ILE A 181 -6.10 24.06 -9.38
C ILE A 181 -7.10 25.20 -9.59
N GLY A 182 -6.89 26.36 -8.97
CA GLY A 182 -7.76 27.53 -9.12
C GLY A 182 -7.83 28.02 -10.57
N GLN A 183 -6.69 28.14 -11.25
CA GLN A 183 -6.64 28.53 -12.67
C GLN A 183 -7.38 27.55 -13.57
N ILE A 184 -7.16 26.24 -13.40
CA ILE A 184 -7.89 25.20 -14.14
C ILE A 184 -9.39 25.23 -13.80
N THR A 185 -9.75 25.58 -12.56
CA THR A 185 -11.15 25.72 -12.14
C THR A 185 -11.83 26.87 -12.89
N MET A 186 -11.14 28.01 -13.04
CA MET A 186 -11.65 29.16 -13.82
C MET A 186 -11.92 28.78 -15.27
N GLU A 187 -10.99 28.06 -15.93
CA GLU A 187 -11.16 27.56 -17.32
C GLU A 187 -12.42 26.70 -17.47
N ILE A 188 -12.59 25.72 -16.58
CA ILE A 188 -13.70 24.77 -16.66
C ILE A 188 -15.04 25.44 -16.35
N LEU A 189 -15.09 26.37 -15.40
CA LEU A 189 -16.29 27.16 -15.11
C LEU A 189 -16.71 27.96 -16.34
N GLN A 190 -15.78 28.70 -16.96
CA GLN A 190 -16.07 29.47 -18.17
C GLN A 190 -16.56 28.58 -19.32
N ALA A 191 -15.89 27.45 -19.56
CA ALA A 191 -16.29 26.48 -20.58
C ALA A 191 -17.67 25.85 -20.31
N SER A 192 -18.13 25.88 -19.05
CA SER A 192 -19.44 25.38 -18.62
C SER A 192 -20.54 26.46 -18.63
N GLY A 193 -20.25 27.68 -19.10
CA GLY A 193 -21.20 28.79 -19.12
C GLY A 193 -21.48 29.38 -17.73
N ILE A 194 -20.55 29.20 -16.78
CA ILE A 194 -20.59 29.80 -15.45
C ILE A 194 -19.61 30.98 -15.43
N THR A 195 -20.00 32.11 -14.86
CA THR A 195 -19.14 33.30 -14.76
C THR A 195 -18.11 33.10 -13.63
N PRO A 196 -16.81 32.95 -13.94
CA PRO A 196 -15.81 32.70 -12.92
C PRO A 196 -15.23 34.03 -12.40
N ILE A 197 -15.09 34.15 -11.08
CA ILE A 197 -14.51 35.32 -10.41
C ILE A 197 -13.33 34.86 -9.56
N GLY A 198 -12.11 35.19 -9.98
CA GLY A 198 -10.87 34.74 -9.35
C GLY A 198 -10.39 35.66 -8.24
N ILE A 199 -9.93 35.10 -7.11
CA ILE A 199 -9.39 35.89 -6.00
C ILE A 199 -8.12 35.23 -5.46
N ASP A 200 -7.04 36.00 -5.33
CA ASP A 200 -5.80 35.53 -4.68
C ASP A 200 -5.14 36.64 -3.87
N VAL A 201 -4.34 36.27 -2.89
CA VAL A 201 -3.51 37.19 -2.10
C VAL A 201 -2.21 37.57 -2.80
N GLN A 202 -1.81 36.81 -3.82
CA GLN A 202 -0.64 37.06 -4.65
C GLN A 202 -1.07 37.70 -5.96
N HIS A 203 -0.75 38.99 -6.13
CA HIS A 203 -1.06 39.75 -7.33
C HIS A 203 -0.63 39.06 -8.64
N LYS A 204 0.52 38.38 -8.66
CA LYS A 204 1.01 37.65 -9.84
C LYS A 204 0.11 36.48 -10.27
N LYS A 205 -0.62 35.86 -9.33
CA LYS A 205 -1.62 34.82 -9.65
C LYS A 205 -2.87 35.43 -10.28
N VAL A 206 -3.22 36.64 -9.86
CA VAL A 206 -4.28 37.45 -10.48
C VAL A 206 -3.88 37.84 -11.91
N GLU A 207 -2.66 38.34 -12.11
CA GLU A 207 -2.13 38.65 -13.44
C GLU A 207 -2.12 37.43 -14.37
N LEU A 208 -1.77 36.25 -13.84
CA LEU A 208 -1.80 35.00 -14.62
C LEU A 208 -3.23 34.63 -15.07
N ALA A 209 -4.23 34.83 -14.21
CA ALA A 209 -5.63 34.60 -14.59
C ALA A 209 -6.08 35.60 -15.67
N LEU A 210 -5.74 36.89 -15.52
CA LEU A 210 -6.04 37.90 -16.54
C LEU A 210 -5.35 37.58 -17.88
N LYS A 211 -4.10 37.10 -17.85
CA LYS A 211 -3.38 36.62 -19.04
C LYS A 211 -4.05 35.42 -19.70
N GLY A 212 -4.71 34.57 -18.91
CA GLY A 212 -5.53 33.46 -19.39
C GLY A 212 -6.83 33.91 -20.10
N GLY A 213 -7.16 35.20 -20.05
CA GLY A 213 -8.36 35.76 -20.69
C GLY A 213 -9.57 35.89 -19.77
N PHE A 214 -9.42 35.63 -18.46
CA PHE A 214 -10.50 35.85 -17.50
C PHE A 214 -10.75 37.34 -17.29
N GLN A 215 -12.02 37.75 -17.38
CA GLN A 215 -12.42 39.14 -17.17
C GLN A 215 -12.35 39.57 -15.70
N TYR A 216 -12.58 38.64 -14.78
CA TYR A 216 -12.76 38.91 -13.36
C TYR A 216 -11.71 38.16 -12.54
N ALA A 217 -10.64 38.85 -12.18
CA ALA A 217 -9.64 38.36 -11.23
C ALA A 217 -9.13 39.53 -10.38
N TYR A 218 -9.07 39.34 -9.06
CA TYR A 218 -8.82 40.43 -8.11
C TYR A 218 -7.86 40.03 -6.98
N ASP A 219 -7.13 41.02 -6.48
CA ASP A 219 -6.35 40.87 -5.26
C ASP A 219 -7.27 40.86 -4.04
N ARG A 220 -7.10 39.89 -3.13
CA ARG A 220 -7.88 39.75 -1.90
C ARG A 220 -7.89 41.02 -1.05
N ASN A 221 -6.81 41.81 -1.10
CA ASN A 221 -6.64 43.03 -0.31
C ASN A 221 -7.08 44.31 -1.04
N GLN A 222 -7.65 44.20 -2.24
CA GLN A 222 -8.17 45.35 -2.98
C GLN A 222 -9.32 46.01 -2.21
N ALA A 223 -9.28 47.33 -2.08
CA ALA A 223 -10.35 48.09 -1.45
C ALA A 223 -11.68 47.92 -2.21
N GLY A 224 -12.76 47.67 -1.48
CA GLY A 224 -14.11 47.54 -2.05
C GLY A 224 -14.37 46.22 -2.79
N LEU A 225 -13.53 45.19 -2.64
CA LEU A 225 -13.70 43.90 -3.30
C LEU A 225 -15.09 43.28 -3.06
N ASP A 226 -15.60 43.35 -1.83
CA ASP A 226 -16.91 42.80 -1.45
C ASP A 226 -18.04 43.44 -2.29
N GLN A 227 -18.02 44.78 -2.42
CA GLN A 227 -19.00 45.52 -3.22
C GLN A 227 -18.84 45.20 -4.70
N LEU A 228 -17.61 45.07 -5.20
CA LEU A 228 -17.34 44.72 -6.58
C LEU A 228 -17.93 43.34 -6.94
N ILE A 229 -17.74 42.34 -6.08
CA ILE A 229 -18.33 41.00 -6.26
C ILE A 229 -19.85 41.08 -6.20
N LEU A 230 -20.40 41.89 -5.29
CA LEU A 230 -21.83 42.11 -5.19
C LEU A 230 -22.41 42.70 -6.48
N ASP A 231 -21.74 43.70 -7.06
CA ASP A 231 -22.15 44.33 -8.32
C ASP A 231 -22.07 43.34 -9.50
N LEU A 232 -21.00 42.53 -9.57
CA LEU A 232 -20.84 41.47 -10.58
C LEU A 232 -21.90 40.36 -10.46
N THR A 233 -22.51 40.22 -9.30
CA THR A 233 -23.51 39.19 -8.98
C THR A 233 -24.92 39.78 -8.80
N ASN A 234 -25.18 40.93 -9.45
CA ASN A 234 -26.48 41.61 -9.48
C ASN A 234 -27.05 41.98 -8.10
N GLY A 235 -26.20 42.21 -7.10
CA GLY A 235 -26.62 42.56 -5.75
C GLY A 235 -26.90 41.36 -4.84
N TYR A 236 -26.78 40.12 -5.33
CA TYR A 236 -27.17 38.93 -4.57
C TYR A 236 -26.01 38.26 -3.83
N GLY A 237 -24.79 38.36 -4.36
CA GLY A 237 -23.64 37.53 -3.97
C GLY A 237 -23.47 36.32 -4.89
N ALA A 238 -22.31 35.66 -4.80
CA ALA A 238 -21.97 34.55 -5.69
C ALA A 238 -22.79 33.29 -5.42
N ASP A 239 -23.18 32.57 -6.48
CA ASP A 239 -24.01 31.35 -6.40
C ASP A 239 -23.27 30.18 -5.73
N ALA A 240 -21.96 30.10 -5.92
CA ALA A 240 -21.10 29.20 -5.18
C ALA A 240 -19.68 29.75 -5.02
N ILE A 241 -18.96 29.22 -4.04
CA ILE A 241 -17.57 29.56 -3.77
C ILE A 241 -16.73 28.29 -3.74
N LEU A 242 -15.65 28.25 -4.51
CA LEU A 242 -14.67 27.17 -4.53
C LEU A 242 -13.38 27.65 -3.88
N ILE A 243 -13.00 27.03 -2.77
CA ILE A 243 -11.77 27.36 -2.03
C ILE A 243 -10.68 26.39 -2.47
N THR A 244 -9.75 26.86 -3.29
CA THR A 244 -8.58 26.10 -3.77
C THR A 244 -7.27 26.54 -3.09
N ALA A 245 -7.34 27.53 -2.20
CA ALA A 245 -6.21 28.04 -1.43
C ALA A 245 -5.63 26.99 -0.46
N GLY A 246 -4.32 27.10 -0.16
CA GLY A 246 -3.66 26.37 0.92
C GLY A 246 -3.11 27.35 1.96
N THR A 247 -3.70 27.39 3.15
CA THR A 247 -3.30 28.33 4.22
C THR A 247 -3.74 27.82 5.60
N SER A 248 -3.09 28.29 6.66
CA SER A 248 -3.54 28.08 8.04
C SER A 248 -4.54 29.13 8.52
N SER A 249 -4.84 30.15 7.71
CA SER A 249 -5.80 31.20 8.02
C SER A 249 -7.24 30.74 7.76
N LEU A 250 -8.18 31.22 8.58
CA LEU A 250 -9.62 31.07 8.35
C LEU A 250 -10.18 32.03 7.29
N ASP A 251 -9.40 33.03 6.85
CA ASP A 251 -9.86 34.08 5.92
C ASP A 251 -10.59 33.53 4.67
N PRO A 252 -10.12 32.49 3.95
CA PRO A 252 -10.84 31.99 2.78
C PRO A 252 -12.27 31.53 3.08
N VAL A 253 -12.49 30.91 4.24
CA VAL A 253 -13.80 30.38 4.64
C VAL A 253 -14.71 31.50 5.15
N GLU A 254 -14.17 32.44 5.93
CA GLU A 254 -14.91 33.62 6.41
C GLU A 254 -15.33 34.52 5.24
N PHE A 255 -14.38 34.84 4.37
CA PHE A 255 -14.61 35.69 3.21
C PHE A 255 -15.61 35.07 2.23
N ALA A 256 -15.57 33.75 2.03
CA ALA A 256 -16.60 33.03 1.28
C ALA A 256 -17.99 33.28 1.86
N GLY A 257 -18.14 33.28 3.18
CA GLY A 257 -19.42 33.58 3.84
C GLY A 257 -19.92 35.01 3.59
N THR A 258 -19.00 35.99 3.53
CA THR A 258 -19.35 37.39 3.27
C THR A 258 -19.88 37.61 1.86
N ILE A 259 -19.26 37.00 0.85
CA ILE A 259 -19.55 37.26 -0.58
C ILE A 259 -20.57 36.29 -1.19
N ALA A 260 -20.91 35.21 -0.48
CA ALA A 260 -21.94 34.26 -0.88
C ALA A 260 -23.34 34.90 -0.89
N ARG A 261 -24.18 34.49 -1.84
CA ARG A 261 -25.63 34.70 -1.72
C ARG A 261 -26.24 33.77 -0.67
N SER A 262 -27.46 34.07 -0.23
CA SER A 262 -28.24 33.14 0.59
C SER A 262 -28.40 31.79 -0.12
N LYS A 263 -28.26 30.69 0.65
CA LYS A 263 -28.33 29.30 0.19
C LYS A 263 -27.23 28.90 -0.82
N ALA A 264 -26.11 29.60 -0.86
CA ALA A 264 -24.98 29.23 -1.70
C ALA A 264 -24.19 28.06 -1.10
N ASN A 265 -23.51 27.33 -1.96
CA ASN A 265 -22.58 26.26 -1.59
C ASN A 265 -21.15 26.82 -1.49
N VAL A 266 -20.48 26.61 -0.36
CA VAL A 266 -19.05 26.86 -0.18
C VAL A 266 -18.32 25.53 -0.18
N VAL A 267 -17.50 25.27 -1.19
CA VAL A 267 -16.79 23.98 -1.35
C VAL A 267 -15.31 24.15 -1.09
N ILE A 268 -14.79 23.37 -0.15
CA ILE A 268 -13.36 23.29 0.15
C ILE A 268 -12.70 22.21 -0.71
N LEU A 269 -11.72 22.60 -1.52
CA LEU A 269 -10.81 21.72 -2.26
C LEU A 269 -9.38 21.78 -1.68
N GLY A 270 -8.96 22.98 -1.27
CA GLY A 270 -7.62 23.25 -0.75
C GLY A 270 -7.46 22.95 0.74
N ALA A 271 -6.22 23.07 1.22
CA ALA A 271 -5.90 22.84 2.63
C ALA A 271 -6.11 24.11 3.45
N VAL A 272 -7.33 24.29 3.98
CA VAL A 272 -7.72 25.40 4.87
C VAL A 272 -8.36 24.88 6.16
N PRO A 273 -8.36 25.65 7.26
CA PRO A 273 -9.13 25.28 8.45
C PRO A 273 -10.64 25.27 8.13
N THR A 274 -11.39 24.35 8.74
CA THR A 274 -12.82 24.11 8.44
C THR A 274 -13.78 24.81 9.42
N GLY A 275 -13.31 25.83 10.14
CA GLY A 275 -14.15 26.65 11.03
C GLY A 275 -14.76 27.83 10.30
N PHE A 276 -15.79 28.46 10.89
CA PHE A 276 -16.37 29.71 10.38
C PHE A 276 -17.12 30.48 11.49
N ASN A 277 -17.23 31.80 11.34
CA ASN A 277 -18.11 32.63 12.15
C ASN A 277 -19.56 32.37 11.74
N ARG A 278 -20.40 32.18 12.74
CA ARG A 278 -21.81 31.87 12.59
C ARG A 278 -22.57 32.97 11.85
N ASP A 279 -22.22 34.25 11.99
CA ASP A 279 -23.06 35.36 11.52
C ASP A 279 -23.42 35.25 10.04
N ASN A 280 -22.44 35.05 9.15
CA ASN A 280 -22.68 34.92 7.72
C ASN A 280 -23.32 33.58 7.35
N TYR A 281 -22.77 32.47 7.86
CA TYR A 281 -23.21 31.12 7.48
C TYR A 281 -24.62 30.80 7.98
N TYR A 282 -25.00 31.30 9.16
CA TYR A 282 -26.34 31.11 9.72
C TYR A 282 -27.37 31.99 9.04
N ASN A 283 -27.11 33.31 8.92
CA ASN A 283 -28.09 34.24 8.37
C ASN A 283 -28.42 33.98 6.90
N LYS A 284 -27.42 33.50 6.13
CA LYS A 284 -27.57 33.16 4.72
C LYS A 284 -27.90 31.68 4.49
N GLU A 285 -27.88 30.86 5.54
CA GLU A 285 -28.05 29.40 5.47
C GLU A 285 -27.12 28.76 4.43
N LEU A 286 -25.82 28.97 4.58
CA LEU A 286 -24.79 28.47 3.66
C LEU A 286 -24.41 27.01 3.97
N ASP A 287 -24.18 26.24 2.93
CA ASP A 287 -23.64 24.88 3.04
C ASP A 287 -22.11 24.90 2.90
N LEU A 288 -21.39 24.55 3.96
CA LEU A 288 -19.95 24.27 3.88
C LEU A 288 -19.71 22.80 3.53
N ARG A 289 -19.15 22.55 2.35
CA ARG A 289 -18.98 21.22 1.77
C ARG A 289 -17.50 20.89 1.57
N MET A 290 -17.16 19.61 1.72
CA MET A 290 -15.84 19.09 1.38
C MET A 290 -15.86 18.41 0.01
N SER A 291 -14.77 18.57 -0.76
CA SER A 291 -14.52 17.84 -1.99
C SER A 291 -13.41 16.80 -1.80
N THR A 292 -13.72 15.52 -2.04
CA THR A 292 -12.75 14.44 -1.93
C THR A 292 -11.94 14.31 -3.23
N SER A 293 -10.77 14.97 -3.29
CA SER A 293 -9.79 14.83 -4.38
C SER A 293 -10.46 14.87 -5.77
N TYR A 294 -10.17 13.92 -6.66
CA TYR A 294 -10.75 13.81 -7.99
C TYR A 294 -12.04 12.96 -8.05
N GLY A 295 -12.70 12.69 -6.91
CA GLY A 295 -14.09 12.25 -6.85
C GLY A 295 -14.38 10.82 -6.36
N PRO A 296 -15.61 10.34 -6.55
CA PRO A 296 -16.04 8.99 -6.16
C PRO A 296 -15.15 7.89 -6.78
N GLY A 297 -14.72 6.94 -5.95
CA GLY A 297 -13.66 5.97 -6.26
C GLY A 297 -12.42 6.19 -5.41
N ARG A 298 -12.16 7.44 -4.97
CA ARG A 298 -10.98 7.74 -4.16
C ARG A 298 -11.01 7.03 -2.83
N TYR A 299 -9.90 6.36 -2.51
CA TYR A 299 -9.76 5.57 -1.28
C TYR A 299 -10.68 4.35 -1.22
N ASP A 300 -11.24 3.92 -2.35
CA ASP A 300 -11.93 2.65 -2.50
C ASP A 300 -11.03 1.65 -3.27
N PRO A 301 -10.41 0.67 -2.59
CA PRO A 301 -9.58 -0.33 -3.24
C PRO A 301 -10.32 -1.19 -4.26
N ILE A 302 -11.65 -1.33 -4.15
CA ILE A 302 -12.44 -2.07 -5.15
C ILE A 302 -12.42 -1.33 -6.49
N TYR A 303 -12.52 -0.01 -6.42
CA TYR A 303 -12.47 0.85 -7.60
C TYR A 303 -11.04 1.04 -8.10
N GLU A 304 -10.13 1.51 -7.23
CA GLU A 304 -8.76 1.90 -7.60
C GLU A 304 -7.85 0.70 -7.85
N GLU A 305 -7.89 -0.36 -7.03
CA GLU A 305 -6.94 -1.49 -7.14
C GLU A 305 -7.52 -2.66 -7.93
N LYS A 306 -8.82 -2.98 -7.75
CA LYS A 306 -9.46 -4.11 -8.44
C LYS A 306 -10.06 -3.75 -9.79
N GLY A 307 -10.09 -2.47 -10.15
CA GLY A 307 -10.62 -2.01 -11.43
C GLY A 307 -12.12 -2.24 -11.61
N ILE A 308 -12.89 -2.36 -10.51
CA ILE A 308 -14.35 -2.58 -10.57
C ILE A 308 -15.05 -1.22 -10.45
N ASP A 309 -15.67 -0.77 -11.54
CA ASP A 309 -16.41 0.50 -11.58
C ASP A 309 -17.76 0.42 -10.84
N TYR A 310 -18.27 1.57 -10.41
CA TYR A 310 -19.60 1.71 -9.85
C TYR A 310 -20.65 1.65 -10.98
N PRO A 311 -21.83 1.07 -10.72
CA PRO A 311 -22.90 1.10 -11.71
C PRO A 311 -23.29 2.54 -12.01
N ILE A 312 -23.35 2.87 -13.31
CA ILE A 312 -23.50 4.25 -13.82
C ILE A 312 -24.74 4.97 -13.28
N GLY A 313 -25.82 4.25 -12.97
CA GLY A 313 -27.06 4.81 -12.41
C GLY A 313 -26.94 5.28 -10.95
N TYR A 314 -25.96 4.79 -10.20
CA TYR A 314 -25.72 5.23 -8.81
C TYR A 314 -24.61 6.27 -8.72
N VAL A 315 -23.56 6.14 -9.53
CA VAL A 315 -22.43 7.07 -9.52
C VAL A 315 -22.13 7.51 -10.95
N ARG A 316 -22.74 8.63 -11.37
CA ARG A 316 -22.56 9.16 -12.72
C ARG A 316 -21.12 9.59 -13.01
N PHE A 317 -20.40 10.07 -11.99
CA PHE A 317 -19.09 10.68 -12.15
C PHE A 317 -18.11 10.11 -11.12
N THR A 318 -17.28 9.18 -11.58
CA THR A 318 -16.15 8.66 -10.82
C THR A 318 -14.89 9.46 -11.09
N GLU A 319 -13.82 9.14 -10.40
CA GLU A 319 -12.46 9.60 -10.71
C GLU A 319 -12.13 9.53 -12.19
N ASN A 320 -12.37 8.38 -12.84
CA ASN A 320 -12.10 8.19 -14.26
C ASN A 320 -12.95 9.13 -15.11
N ARG A 321 -14.25 9.23 -14.81
CA ARG A 321 -15.17 10.09 -15.57
C ARG A 321 -14.91 11.58 -15.34
N ASN A 322 -14.40 11.98 -14.18
CA ASN A 322 -13.86 13.33 -13.93
C ASN A 322 -12.63 13.59 -14.81
N MET A 323 -11.69 12.65 -14.86
CA MET A 323 -10.51 12.74 -15.74
C MET A 323 -10.90 12.81 -17.23
N GLN A 324 -11.82 11.96 -17.67
CA GLN A 324 -12.31 11.94 -19.05
C GLN A 324 -12.95 13.28 -19.43
N THR A 325 -13.73 13.88 -18.52
CA THR A 325 -14.36 15.20 -18.76
C THR A 325 -13.31 16.27 -19.11
N PHE A 326 -12.13 16.25 -18.49
CA PHE A 326 -11.06 17.20 -18.82
C PHE A 326 -10.48 16.94 -20.22
N ILE A 327 -10.24 15.67 -20.57
CA ILE A 327 -9.78 15.30 -21.92
C ILE A 327 -10.80 15.73 -22.99
N ASP A 328 -12.10 15.52 -22.74
CA ASP A 328 -13.17 15.91 -23.66
C ASP A 328 -13.21 17.45 -23.87
N LEU A 329 -12.92 18.23 -22.82
CA LEU A 329 -12.82 19.69 -22.90
C LEU A 329 -11.59 20.15 -23.72
N LEU A 330 -10.46 19.46 -23.59
CA LEU A 330 -9.28 19.70 -24.42
C LEU A 330 -9.55 19.35 -25.88
N GLU A 331 -10.15 18.20 -26.15
CA GLU A 331 -10.48 17.74 -27.51
C GLU A 331 -11.44 18.69 -28.21
N SER A 332 -12.47 19.15 -27.50
CA SER A 332 -13.44 20.13 -28.01
C SER A 332 -12.88 21.56 -28.10
N LYS A 333 -11.64 21.79 -27.66
CA LYS A 333 -10.95 23.09 -27.62
C LYS A 333 -11.72 24.17 -26.85
N LYS A 334 -12.53 23.76 -25.88
CA LYS A 334 -13.29 24.68 -25.01
C LYS A 334 -12.44 25.28 -23.89
N ILE A 335 -11.31 24.66 -23.59
CA ILE A 335 -10.33 25.14 -22.61
C ILE A 335 -8.94 25.16 -23.25
N ASN A 336 -8.07 26.04 -22.78
CA ASN A 336 -6.67 26.07 -23.17
C ASN A 336 -5.79 26.34 -21.94
N ILE A 337 -5.01 25.34 -21.52
CA ILE A 337 -4.15 25.47 -20.34
C ILE A 337 -2.66 25.69 -20.68
N ASP A 338 -2.31 25.89 -21.94
CA ASP A 338 -0.90 26.04 -22.36
C ASP A 338 -0.22 27.22 -21.64
N TYR A 339 -0.95 28.30 -21.38
CA TYR A 339 -0.44 29.46 -20.66
C TYR A 339 -0.09 29.17 -19.19
N LEU A 340 -0.58 28.06 -18.62
CA LEU A 340 -0.26 27.60 -17.28
C LEU A 340 1.03 26.80 -17.23
N ILE A 341 1.51 26.27 -18.36
CA ILE A 341 2.79 25.56 -18.42
C ILE A 341 3.90 26.61 -18.42
N THR A 342 4.52 26.84 -17.26
CA THR A 342 5.56 27.87 -17.14
C THR A 342 6.96 27.30 -17.23
N HIS A 343 7.15 26.02 -16.89
CA HIS A 343 8.44 25.35 -16.94
C HIS A 343 8.30 23.92 -17.44
N GLU A 344 9.32 23.48 -18.15
CA GLU A 344 9.55 22.07 -18.48
C GLU A 344 10.96 21.71 -18.02
N PHE A 345 11.09 20.56 -17.34
CA PHE A 345 12.36 20.01 -16.92
C PHE A 345 12.46 18.57 -17.42
N GLU A 346 13.64 18.15 -17.87
CA GLU A 346 13.89 16.72 -18.06
C GLU A 346 13.84 16.00 -16.70
N LEU A 347 13.48 14.70 -16.69
CA LEU A 347 13.43 13.90 -15.46
C LEU A 347 14.72 14.02 -14.62
N LEU A 348 15.89 14.04 -15.28
CA LEU A 348 17.19 14.19 -14.62
C LEU A 348 17.35 15.52 -13.87
N GLU A 349 16.63 16.55 -14.31
CA GLU A 349 16.64 17.89 -13.74
C GLU A 349 15.50 18.14 -12.74
N ALA A 350 14.61 17.17 -12.54
CA ALA A 350 13.49 17.30 -11.60
C ALA A 350 13.90 17.79 -10.20
N PRO A 351 15.05 17.39 -9.59
CA PRO A 351 15.50 17.96 -8.33
C PRO A 351 15.70 19.49 -8.35
N LYS A 352 16.05 20.08 -9.49
CA LYS A 352 16.14 21.55 -9.67
C LYS A 352 14.75 22.19 -9.61
N ALA A 353 13.75 21.57 -10.23
CA ALA A 353 12.36 22.04 -10.18
C ALA A 353 11.84 22.12 -8.73
N TYR A 354 12.06 21.07 -7.93
CA TYR A 354 11.65 21.10 -6.51
C TYR A 354 12.45 22.11 -5.70
N LYS A 355 13.73 22.32 -6.00
CA LYS A 355 14.52 23.37 -5.35
C LYS A 355 13.93 24.76 -5.66
N MET A 356 13.60 25.03 -6.93
CA MET A 356 12.95 26.27 -7.36
C MET A 356 11.63 26.51 -6.62
N ILE A 357 10.78 25.47 -6.49
CA ILE A 357 9.51 25.54 -5.75
C ILE A 357 9.73 25.90 -4.28
N LEU A 358 10.70 25.26 -3.62
CA LEU A 358 10.95 25.45 -2.18
C LEU A 358 11.61 26.80 -1.89
N ASP A 359 12.58 27.20 -2.70
CA ASP A 359 13.33 28.44 -2.54
C ASP A 359 12.52 29.65 -3.05
N LYS A 360 11.41 29.41 -3.77
CA LYS A 360 10.59 30.42 -4.46
C LYS A 360 11.45 31.33 -5.33
N SER A 361 12.44 30.76 -6.01
CA SER A 361 13.43 31.52 -6.77
C SER A 361 12.85 32.10 -8.07
N GLU A 362 11.82 31.47 -8.62
CA GLU A 362 11.16 31.85 -9.87
C GLU A 362 9.65 31.72 -9.75
N GLU A 363 8.91 32.41 -10.62
CA GLU A 363 7.45 32.34 -10.68
C GLU A 363 6.99 31.12 -11.47
N TYR A 364 6.14 30.28 -10.88
CA TYR A 364 5.66 29.05 -11.52
C TYR A 364 4.15 28.84 -11.38
N ALA A 365 3.55 28.12 -12.33
CA ALA A 365 2.17 27.64 -12.23
C ALA A 365 2.12 26.12 -12.44
N GLY A 366 2.19 25.66 -13.68
CA GLY A 366 2.36 24.27 -14.07
C GLY A 366 3.82 23.98 -14.44
N ILE A 367 4.36 22.89 -13.89
CA ILE A 367 5.72 22.45 -14.15
C ILE A 367 5.64 21.03 -14.71
N LEU A 368 6.05 20.86 -15.96
CA LEU A 368 6.11 19.55 -16.60
C LEU A 368 7.49 18.92 -16.41
N ILE A 369 7.48 17.61 -16.24
CA ILE A 369 8.64 16.74 -16.41
C ILE A 369 8.51 16.03 -17.75
N THR A 370 9.55 16.15 -18.57
CA THR A 370 9.68 15.47 -19.87
C THR A 370 10.56 14.23 -19.76
N TYR A 371 10.33 13.29 -20.67
CA TYR A 371 11.01 11.99 -20.70
C TYR A 371 11.58 11.72 -22.10
N ASP A 372 12.75 11.08 -22.15
CA ASP A 372 13.31 10.60 -23.42
C ASP A 372 12.57 9.33 -23.85
N ILE A 373 11.64 9.50 -24.79
CA ILE A 373 10.84 8.41 -25.35
C ILE A 373 11.64 7.48 -26.29
N ASN A 374 12.85 7.86 -26.71
CA ASN A 374 13.68 7.00 -27.56
C ASN A 374 14.71 6.21 -26.76
N LYS A 375 14.89 6.56 -25.48
CA LYS A 375 15.81 5.86 -24.59
C LYS A 375 15.46 4.38 -24.49
N GLU A 376 16.45 3.53 -24.71
CA GLU A 376 16.34 2.11 -24.42
C GLU A 376 16.18 1.90 -22.91
N GLN A 377 15.10 1.23 -22.54
CA GLN A 377 14.73 1.07 -21.14
C GLN A 377 15.20 -0.28 -20.65
N VAL A 378 16.15 -0.26 -19.71
CA VAL A 378 16.64 -1.50 -19.08
C VAL A 378 15.60 -2.00 -18.08
N GLN A 379 15.17 -3.25 -18.27
CA GLN A 379 14.20 -3.93 -17.41
C GLN A 379 14.83 -4.44 -16.11
N ASP A 380 16.09 -4.85 -16.15
CA ASP A 380 16.80 -5.46 -15.05
C ASP A 380 17.97 -4.58 -14.61
N VAL A 381 18.24 -4.47 -13.32
CA VAL A 381 19.26 -3.55 -12.80
C VAL A 381 20.29 -4.31 -11.97
N HIS A 382 21.54 -4.28 -12.42
CA HIS A 382 22.67 -4.77 -11.63
C HIS A 382 23.04 -3.74 -10.57
N VAL A 383 22.95 -4.14 -9.30
CA VAL A 383 23.21 -3.27 -8.14
C VAL A 383 24.62 -3.49 -7.59
N ASN A 384 25.05 -4.74 -7.52
CA ASN A 384 26.35 -5.12 -6.99
C ASN A 384 27.09 -6.04 -7.97
N LYS A 385 28.41 -6.15 -7.82
CA LYS A 385 29.22 -7.03 -8.68
C LYS A 385 28.75 -8.49 -8.54
N PRO A 386 28.66 -9.25 -9.65
CA PRO A 386 28.35 -10.67 -9.59
C PRO A 386 29.36 -11.40 -8.70
N ILE A 387 28.87 -12.33 -7.89
CA ILE A 387 29.73 -13.21 -7.09
C ILE A 387 29.83 -14.57 -7.77
N LYS A 388 30.94 -15.27 -7.57
CA LYS A 388 31.04 -16.68 -7.99
C LYS A 388 30.18 -17.52 -7.04
N VAL A 389 29.15 -18.13 -7.60
CA VAL A 389 28.15 -18.90 -6.85
C VAL A 389 28.69 -20.29 -6.52
N ASN A 390 28.60 -20.69 -5.25
CA ASN A 390 28.82 -22.09 -4.84
C ASN A 390 27.46 -22.79 -4.73
N PRO A 391 27.17 -23.85 -5.52
CA PRO A 391 25.88 -24.53 -5.50
C PRO A 391 25.47 -25.12 -4.14
N ILE A 392 26.44 -25.37 -3.25
CA ILE A 392 26.21 -25.90 -1.90
C ILE A 392 25.69 -24.81 -0.94
N GLU A 393 26.07 -23.56 -1.17
CA GLU A 393 25.60 -22.43 -0.35
C GLU A 393 24.17 -22.04 -0.72
N PRO A 394 23.37 -21.49 0.20
CA PRO A 394 22.06 -20.93 -0.14
C PRO A 394 22.23 -19.68 -1.00
N ASN A 395 21.85 -19.76 -2.27
CA ASN A 395 21.90 -18.67 -3.25
C ASN A 395 20.49 -18.19 -3.53
N ILE A 396 20.14 -17.05 -2.91
CA ILE A 396 18.77 -16.64 -2.70
C ILE A 396 18.27 -15.76 -3.86
N GLY A 397 17.17 -16.20 -4.46
CA GLY A 397 16.22 -15.36 -5.17
C GLY A 397 15.07 -14.97 -4.23
N LEU A 398 14.71 -13.69 -4.15
CA LEU A 398 13.67 -13.22 -3.24
C LEU A 398 12.55 -12.53 -4.00
N VAL A 399 11.33 -13.07 -3.85
CA VAL A 399 10.11 -12.51 -4.42
C VAL A 399 9.29 -11.87 -3.29
N GLY A 400 9.20 -10.55 -3.33
CA GLY A 400 8.52 -9.74 -2.33
C GLY A 400 9.41 -9.37 -1.14
N ALA A 401 9.58 -8.08 -0.89
CA ALA A 401 10.29 -7.57 0.29
C ALA A 401 9.39 -6.58 1.04
N GLY A 402 8.28 -7.08 1.57
CA GLY A 402 7.38 -6.31 2.42
C GLY A 402 7.98 -5.98 3.80
N ASN A 403 7.20 -5.31 4.64
CA ASN A 403 7.64 -4.92 5.98
C ASN A 403 8.13 -6.12 6.82
N PHE A 404 7.45 -7.26 6.75
CA PHE A 404 7.86 -8.44 7.52
C PHE A 404 9.24 -8.96 7.09
N ALA A 405 9.46 -9.11 5.78
CA ALA A 405 10.74 -9.53 5.21
C ALA A 405 11.88 -8.59 5.63
N GLN A 406 11.69 -7.27 5.47
CA GLN A 406 12.74 -6.28 5.77
C GLN A 406 13.07 -6.13 7.26
N ASN A 407 12.09 -6.32 8.14
CA ASN A 407 12.27 -6.09 9.58
C ASN A 407 12.63 -7.37 10.36
N ILE A 408 12.29 -8.55 9.85
CA ILE A 408 12.45 -9.82 10.57
C ILE A 408 13.39 -10.77 9.82
N LEU A 409 13.03 -11.20 8.61
CA LEU A 409 13.74 -12.29 7.92
C LEU A 409 15.08 -11.87 7.33
N LEU A 410 15.13 -10.79 6.53
CA LEU A 410 16.36 -10.35 5.88
C LEU A 410 17.49 -10.02 6.88
N PRO A 411 17.23 -9.36 8.04
CA PRO A 411 18.25 -9.22 9.07
C PRO A 411 18.80 -10.55 9.62
N MET A 412 17.97 -11.60 9.68
CA MET A 412 18.36 -12.92 10.18
C MET A 412 19.08 -13.76 9.13
N MET A 413 18.84 -13.50 7.83
CA MET A 413 19.51 -14.17 6.71
C MET A 413 20.88 -13.57 6.40
N LYS A 414 21.16 -12.36 6.90
CA LYS A 414 22.42 -11.66 6.65
C LYS A 414 23.59 -12.50 7.15
N ASP A 415 24.64 -12.60 6.34
CA ASP A 415 25.87 -13.37 6.59
C ASP A 415 25.67 -14.90 6.63
N GLU A 416 24.44 -15.39 6.40
CA GLU A 416 24.08 -16.81 6.38
C GLU A 416 23.74 -17.32 4.97
N CYS A 417 23.73 -16.46 3.95
CA CYS A 417 23.42 -16.81 2.57
C CYS A 417 24.02 -15.81 1.57
N ASN A 418 23.95 -16.17 0.28
CA ASN A 418 24.28 -15.28 -0.82
C ASN A 418 23.01 -14.65 -1.37
N PHE A 419 22.89 -13.32 -1.30
CA PHE A 419 21.80 -12.59 -1.92
C PHE A 419 22.09 -12.38 -3.41
N ILE A 420 21.33 -13.06 -4.28
CA ILE A 420 21.55 -13.02 -5.74
C ILE A 420 20.57 -12.06 -6.39
N ALA A 421 19.29 -12.41 -6.36
CA ALA A 421 18.25 -11.75 -7.15
C ALA A 421 17.07 -11.33 -6.26
N ILE A 422 16.44 -10.20 -6.58
CA ILE A 422 15.25 -9.73 -5.89
C ILE A 422 14.24 -9.11 -6.86
N ASN A 423 12.96 -9.35 -6.61
CA ASN A 423 11.85 -8.64 -7.23
C ASN A 423 10.84 -8.18 -6.16
N THR A 424 10.27 -6.99 -6.36
CA THR A 424 9.12 -6.48 -5.62
C THR A 424 8.25 -5.66 -6.56
N ASN A 425 6.96 -5.49 -6.27
CA ASN A 425 6.03 -4.71 -7.12
C ASN A 425 6.51 -3.30 -7.49
N HIS A 426 7.36 -2.68 -6.66
CA HIS A 426 7.91 -1.35 -6.94
C HIS A 426 9.44 -1.40 -7.08
N GLY A 427 9.97 -0.98 -8.23
CA GLY A 427 11.40 -1.07 -8.52
C GLY A 427 12.29 -0.31 -7.53
N ASN A 428 11.87 0.87 -7.06
CA ASN A 428 12.56 1.63 -6.01
C ASN A 428 12.74 0.86 -4.70
N ASN A 429 11.74 0.05 -4.29
CA ASN A 429 11.85 -0.78 -3.10
C ASN A 429 12.83 -1.94 -3.34
N SER A 430 12.85 -2.53 -4.54
CA SER A 430 13.83 -3.55 -4.91
C SER A 430 15.26 -3.01 -4.82
N ILE A 431 15.52 -1.82 -5.38
CA ILE A 431 16.84 -1.17 -5.31
C ILE A 431 17.25 -0.84 -3.88
N TYR A 432 16.32 -0.31 -3.06
CA TYR A 432 16.59 -0.02 -1.65
C TYR A 432 17.04 -1.28 -0.90
N VAL A 433 16.26 -2.36 -1.01
CA VAL A 433 16.55 -3.63 -0.32
C VAL A 433 17.83 -4.27 -0.88
N ALA A 434 18.03 -4.22 -2.20
CA ALA A 434 19.22 -4.74 -2.85
C ALA A 434 20.50 -4.06 -2.36
N LYS A 435 20.52 -2.72 -2.31
CA LYS A 435 21.65 -1.96 -1.77
C LYS A 435 21.89 -2.24 -0.28
N LYS A 436 20.81 -2.40 0.50
CA LYS A 436 20.89 -2.62 1.94
C LYS A 436 21.46 -3.98 2.34
N TYR A 437 21.08 -5.03 1.62
CA TYR A 437 21.46 -6.41 1.94
C TYR A 437 22.51 -7.02 1.01
N GLY A 438 22.83 -6.35 -0.11
CA GLY A 438 23.87 -6.80 -1.03
C GLY A 438 23.37 -7.74 -2.14
N PHE A 439 22.11 -7.62 -2.57
CA PHE A 439 21.64 -8.36 -3.76
C PHE A 439 22.37 -7.88 -5.01
N GLN A 440 22.67 -8.80 -5.93
CA GLN A 440 23.44 -8.50 -7.13
C GLN A 440 22.58 -7.86 -8.22
N ILE A 441 21.36 -8.38 -8.40
CA ILE A 441 20.45 -7.96 -9.46
C ILE A 441 19.03 -7.76 -8.93
N THR A 442 18.34 -6.76 -9.48
CA THR A 442 16.91 -6.58 -9.30
C THR A 442 16.20 -6.81 -10.62
N TYR A 443 15.18 -7.65 -10.62
CA TYR A 443 14.36 -7.96 -11.81
C TYR A 443 13.01 -7.24 -11.75
N ASP A 444 12.41 -7.03 -12.93
CA ASP A 444 11.05 -6.48 -13.09
C ASP A 444 9.93 -7.48 -12.76
N SER A 445 10.24 -8.78 -12.75
CA SER A 445 9.27 -9.84 -12.57
C SER A 445 9.78 -10.95 -11.63
N ALA A 446 8.83 -11.62 -10.97
CA ALA A 446 9.11 -12.78 -10.15
C ALA A 446 9.63 -13.96 -10.99
N GLU A 447 9.14 -14.11 -12.23
CA GLU A 447 9.55 -15.18 -13.15
C GLU A 447 11.05 -15.13 -13.44
N LYS A 448 11.62 -13.95 -13.70
CA LYS A 448 13.08 -13.82 -13.90
C LYS A 448 13.88 -14.18 -12.64
N VAL A 449 13.39 -13.84 -11.44
CA VAL A 449 14.02 -14.30 -10.17
C VAL A 449 13.99 -15.83 -10.07
N ILE A 450 12.83 -16.43 -10.40
CA ILE A 450 12.62 -17.89 -10.35
C ILE A 450 13.45 -18.61 -11.40
N ASN A 451 13.76 -17.98 -12.54
CA ASN A 451 14.52 -18.59 -13.64
C ASN A 451 16.04 -18.26 -13.60
N ASP A 452 16.49 -17.39 -12.69
CA ASP A 452 17.91 -17.01 -12.57
C ASP A 452 18.79 -18.22 -12.22
N GLU A 453 19.70 -18.61 -13.11
CA GLU A 453 20.58 -19.78 -12.96
C GLU A 453 21.53 -19.71 -11.76
N ASN A 454 21.81 -18.50 -11.24
CA ASN A 454 22.66 -18.27 -10.08
C ASN A 454 21.90 -18.47 -8.76
N THR A 455 20.58 -18.63 -8.80
CA THR A 455 19.76 -18.92 -7.61
C THR A 455 19.50 -20.43 -7.50
N ASN A 456 19.61 -20.98 -6.28
CA ASN A 456 19.21 -22.36 -5.98
C ASN A 456 18.08 -22.44 -4.95
N THR A 457 17.68 -21.29 -4.40
CA THR A 457 16.69 -21.18 -3.33
C THR A 457 15.84 -19.94 -3.54
N ILE A 458 14.51 -20.09 -3.58
CA ILE A 458 13.55 -19.00 -3.75
C ILE A 458 12.81 -18.75 -2.43
N PHE A 459 12.82 -17.49 -1.99
CA PHE A 459 12.03 -16.99 -0.86
C PHE A 459 10.81 -16.23 -1.37
N ILE A 460 9.62 -16.73 -1.06
CA ILE A 460 8.32 -16.13 -1.43
C ILE A 460 7.75 -15.44 -0.19
N LEU A 461 7.86 -14.11 -0.15
CA LEU A 461 7.48 -13.27 1.00
C LEU A 461 6.49 -12.17 0.60
N THR A 462 5.59 -12.50 -0.32
CA THR A 462 4.58 -11.62 -0.91
C THR A 462 3.28 -11.58 -0.09
N ARG A 463 2.21 -11.03 -0.66
CA ARG A 463 0.85 -11.17 -0.08
C ARG A 463 0.33 -12.58 -0.34
N HIS A 464 -0.51 -13.08 0.58
CA HIS A 464 -0.91 -14.49 0.64
C HIS A 464 -1.47 -15.04 -0.68
N ASN A 465 -2.29 -14.25 -1.39
CA ASN A 465 -2.91 -14.65 -2.67
C ASN A 465 -1.95 -14.96 -3.82
N THR A 466 -0.68 -14.59 -3.70
CA THR A 466 0.32 -14.86 -4.74
C THR A 466 1.23 -16.03 -4.41
N HIS A 467 1.15 -16.59 -3.18
CA HIS A 467 2.03 -17.66 -2.74
C HIS A 467 1.89 -18.90 -3.64
N ALA A 468 0.65 -19.37 -3.85
CA ALA A 468 0.39 -20.57 -4.64
C ALA A 468 0.93 -20.45 -6.07
N LYS A 469 0.69 -19.31 -6.73
CA LYS A 469 1.24 -19.03 -8.07
C LYS A 469 2.77 -19.19 -8.08
N TYR A 470 3.48 -18.45 -7.22
CA TYR A 470 4.94 -18.48 -7.24
C TYR A 470 5.54 -19.82 -6.81
N ILE A 471 4.87 -20.57 -5.92
CA ILE A 471 5.27 -21.94 -5.59
C ILE A 471 5.16 -22.82 -6.82
N LEU A 472 4.01 -22.80 -7.51
CA LEU A 472 3.76 -23.60 -8.70
C LEU A 472 4.76 -23.26 -9.81
N ASP A 473 5.06 -21.98 -10.01
CA ASP A 473 6.06 -21.53 -10.99
C ASP A 473 7.48 -22.00 -10.64
N THR A 474 7.76 -22.31 -9.37
CA THR A 474 9.11 -22.68 -8.89
C THR A 474 9.33 -24.19 -8.75
N ILE A 475 8.31 -25.02 -8.52
CA ILE A 475 8.48 -26.47 -8.23
C ILE A 475 9.31 -27.21 -9.29
N ASP A 476 9.20 -26.80 -10.56
CA ASP A 476 9.90 -27.45 -11.68
C ASP A 476 11.33 -26.92 -11.92
N SER A 477 11.76 -25.91 -11.15
CA SER A 477 13.02 -25.19 -11.38
C SER A 477 14.26 -25.81 -10.71
N SER A 478 14.18 -26.99 -10.09
CA SER A 478 15.27 -27.59 -9.28
C SER A 478 15.71 -26.72 -8.09
N LYS A 479 14.88 -25.79 -7.61
CA LYS A 479 15.21 -24.85 -6.52
C LYS A 479 14.49 -25.20 -5.22
N HIS A 480 15.15 -24.95 -4.10
CA HIS A 480 14.52 -24.99 -2.78
C HIS A 480 13.54 -23.82 -2.64
N ILE A 481 12.40 -24.04 -1.99
CA ILE A 481 11.34 -23.05 -1.81
C ILE A 481 11.13 -22.83 -0.32
N PHE A 482 11.27 -21.58 0.11
CA PHE A 482 10.78 -21.10 1.39
C PHE A 482 9.63 -20.13 1.13
N VAL A 483 8.46 -20.39 1.69
CA VAL A 483 7.29 -19.51 1.57
C VAL A 483 6.80 -19.09 2.94
N GLU A 484 6.55 -17.80 3.11
CA GLU A 484 5.89 -17.33 4.34
C GLU A 484 4.45 -17.86 4.43
N LYS A 485 3.93 -17.99 5.65
CA LYS A 485 2.57 -18.55 5.82
C LYS A 485 1.50 -17.58 5.29
N PRO A 486 0.40 -18.08 4.71
CA PRO A 486 0.03 -19.50 4.52
C PRO A 486 0.62 -20.11 3.23
N LEU A 487 0.53 -21.44 3.09
CA LEU A 487 0.93 -22.13 1.86
C LEU A 487 0.06 -21.74 0.66
N ALA A 488 -1.25 -21.57 0.88
CA ALA A 488 -2.24 -21.18 -0.12
C ALA A 488 -3.42 -20.46 0.56
N ILE A 489 -4.28 -19.78 -0.21
CA ILE A 489 -5.50 -19.14 0.33
C ILE A 489 -6.79 -19.86 -0.04
N THR A 490 -6.73 -20.84 -0.95
CA THR A 490 -7.84 -21.74 -1.27
C THR A 490 -7.42 -23.21 -1.21
N GLU A 491 -8.39 -24.10 -0.99
CA GLU A 491 -8.16 -25.55 -1.00
C GLU A 491 -7.79 -26.05 -2.40
N VAL A 492 -8.32 -25.44 -3.47
CA VAL A 492 -7.98 -25.77 -4.86
C VAL A 492 -6.51 -25.47 -5.16
N GLU A 493 -6.01 -24.32 -4.72
CA GLU A 493 -4.58 -23.99 -4.81
C GLU A 493 -3.71 -24.96 -4.01
N LEU A 494 -4.14 -25.33 -2.80
CA LEU A 494 -3.42 -26.27 -1.95
C LEU A 494 -3.27 -27.65 -2.61
N GLU A 495 -4.34 -28.18 -3.18
CA GLU A 495 -4.29 -29.46 -3.91
C GLU A 495 -3.43 -29.36 -5.16
N SER A 496 -3.50 -28.24 -5.89
CA SER A 496 -2.65 -28.01 -7.07
C SER A 496 -1.16 -28.04 -6.71
N ILE A 497 -0.78 -27.43 -5.57
CA ILE A 497 0.60 -27.46 -5.06
C ILE A 497 1.02 -28.90 -4.72
N LYS A 498 0.16 -29.66 -4.04
CA LYS A 498 0.45 -31.06 -3.66
C LYS A 498 0.61 -31.96 -4.87
N GLU A 499 -0.30 -31.87 -5.84
CA GLU A 499 -0.21 -32.65 -7.08
C GLU A 499 1.10 -32.36 -7.80
N LYS A 500 1.42 -31.08 -8.00
CA LYS A 500 2.64 -30.67 -8.68
C LYS A 500 3.91 -31.08 -7.92
N TYR A 501 3.93 -30.91 -6.60
CA TYR A 501 5.06 -31.31 -5.77
C TYR A 501 5.30 -32.82 -5.82
N ASN A 502 4.25 -33.64 -5.70
CA ASN A 502 4.38 -35.10 -5.73
C ASN A 502 4.80 -35.65 -7.09
N ASN A 503 4.40 -34.98 -8.18
CA ASN A 503 4.77 -35.36 -9.54
C ASN A 503 6.16 -34.87 -9.97
N SER A 504 6.80 -33.98 -9.19
CA SER A 504 8.12 -33.47 -9.52
C SER A 504 9.19 -34.54 -9.35
N SER A 505 10.02 -34.71 -10.38
CA SER A 505 11.21 -35.56 -10.32
C SER A 505 12.38 -34.88 -9.57
N GLN A 506 12.23 -33.60 -9.22
CA GLN A 506 13.25 -32.73 -8.67
C GLN A 506 12.88 -32.26 -7.26
N ASN A 507 12.46 -33.17 -6.38
CA ASN A 507 11.97 -32.89 -5.03
C ASN A 507 13.00 -32.16 -4.16
N LYS A 508 13.04 -30.84 -4.30
CA LYS A 508 13.71 -29.89 -3.41
C LYS A 508 12.79 -29.53 -2.26
N PHE A 509 13.32 -28.76 -1.32
CA PHE A 509 12.53 -28.35 -0.16
C PHE A 509 11.35 -27.48 -0.60
N LEU A 510 10.18 -27.72 -0.01
CA LEU A 510 9.08 -26.77 0.02
C LEU A 510 8.68 -26.59 1.49
N MET A 511 9.14 -25.50 2.09
CA MET A 511 8.97 -25.21 3.51
C MET A 511 8.12 -23.97 3.72
N VAL A 512 7.10 -24.08 4.57
CA VAL A 512 6.32 -22.94 5.06
C VAL A 512 6.98 -22.37 6.31
N GLY A 513 6.97 -21.04 6.47
CA GLY A 513 7.53 -20.30 7.61
C GLY A 513 6.79 -20.49 8.96
N PHE A 514 6.63 -21.73 9.41
CA PHE A 514 6.05 -22.07 10.71
C PHE A 514 7.06 -21.97 11.87
N ASN A 515 7.51 -20.73 12.09
CA ASN A 515 8.65 -20.41 12.94
C ASN A 515 8.57 -20.89 14.40
N ARG A 516 7.37 -21.16 14.95
CA ARG A 516 7.19 -21.44 16.40
C ARG A 516 7.83 -22.74 16.84
N ARG A 517 7.90 -23.71 15.94
CA ARG A 517 8.60 -24.99 16.11
C ARG A 517 10.04 -24.79 16.56
N PHE A 518 10.68 -23.72 16.08
CA PHE A 518 12.09 -23.45 16.27
C PHE A 518 12.39 -22.58 17.50
N SER A 519 11.37 -22.05 18.18
CA SER A 519 11.60 -21.22 19.36
C SER A 519 12.30 -22.00 20.48
N PRO A 520 13.20 -21.37 21.26
CA PRO A 520 13.90 -22.04 22.35
C PRO A 520 12.96 -22.68 23.38
N TYR A 521 11.82 -22.03 23.66
CA TYR A 521 10.82 -22.55 24.59
C TYR A 521 10.10 -23.79 24.05
N ILE A 522 9.73 -23.82 22.77
CA ILE A 522 9.08 -25.00 22.18
C ILE A 522 10.07 -26.17 22.03
N LYS A 523 11.33 -25.90 21.65
CA LYS A 523 12.39 -26.92 21.69
C LYS A 523 12.58 -27.48 23.09
N LYS A 524 12.59 -26.62 24.13
CA LYS A 524 12.68 -27.06 25.52
C LYS A 524 11.46 -27.90 25.94
N LEU A 525 10.26 -27.50 25.53
CA LEU A 525 9.03 -28.27 25.77
C LEU A 525 9.12 -29.68 25.16
N LYS A 526 9.55 -29.78 23.89
CA LYS A 526 9.76 -31.08 23.21
C LYS A 526 10.85 -31.93 23.85
N SER A 527 11.84 -31.33 24.51
CA SER A 527 12.84 -32.10 25.27
C SER A 527 12.31 -32.69 26.59
N ILE A 528 11.16 -32.21 27.09
CA ILE A 528 10.56 -32.66 28.35
C ILE A 528 9.49 -33.72 28.11
N PHE A 529 8.64 -33.51 27.10
CA PHE A 529 7.61 -34.47 26.72
C PHE A 529 8.09 -35.39 25.62
N THR A 530 7.88 -36.70 25.75
CA THR A 530 8.19 -37.67 24.70
C THR A 530 7.12 -37.67 23.60
N SER A 531 7.46 -38.18 22.43
CA SER A 531 6.55 -38.30 21.29
C SER A 531 5.31 -39.16 21.61
N GLU A 532 5.51 -40.27 22.32
CA GLU A 532 4.47 -41.24 22.68
C GLU A 532 3.47 -40.73 23.74
N GLN A 533 3.82 -39.68 24.49
CA GLN A 533 2.94 -39.14 25.53
C GLN A 533 1.71 -38.47 24.93
N ILE A 534 0.53 -38.84 25.44
CA ILE A 534 -0.73 -38.15 25.14
C ILE A 534 -0.73 -36.79 25.86
N LYS A 535 -1.05 -35.72 25.12
CA LYS A 535 -0.95 -34.34 25.58
C LYS A 535 -2.31 -33.65 25.50
N ALA A 536 -2.62 -32.84 26.51
CA ALA A 536 -3.67 -31.83 26.44
C ALA A 536 -3.02 -30.47 26.20
N ILE A 537 -3.38 -29.81 25.10
CA ILE A 537 -2.75 -28.58 24.62
C ILE A 537 -3.79 -27.45 24.61
N ASN A 538 -3.46 -26.30 25.21
CA ASN A 538 -4.28 -25.09 25.11
C ASN A 538 -3.41 -23.95 24.56
N ILE A 539 -3.88 -23.28 23.51
CA ILE A 539 -3.22 -22.14 22.88
C ILE A 539 -4.21 -20.97 22.86
N ARG A 540 -3.87 -19.86 23.53
CA ARG A 540 -4.65 -18.62 23.47
C ARG A 540 -3.87 -17.56 22.73
N VAL A 541 -4.53 -16.93 21.77
CA VAL A 541 -3.97 -15.85 20.94
C VAL A 541 -4.84 -14.60 21.09
N ASN A 542 -4.24 -13.50 21.54
CA ASN A 542 -4.82 -12.17 21.57
C ASN A 542 -4.27 -11.35 20.39
N ALA A 543 -4.90 -11.54 19.24
CA ALA A 543 -4.39 -11.06 17.97
C ALA A 543 -4.76 -9.59 17.67
N GLY A 544 -5.64 -8.99 18.48
CA GLY A 544 -6.07 -7.59 18.40
C GLY A 544 -6.95 -7.26 17.19
N ILE A 545 -7.58 -6.08 17.23
CA ILE A 545 -8.50 -5.63 16.17
C ILE A 545 -7.70 -5.09 14.97
N LEU A 546 -8.13 -5.47 13.76
CA LEU A 546 -7.70 -4.86 12.50
C LEU A 546 -8.85 -4.02 11.92
N PRO A 547 -8.55 -2.90 11.23
CA PRO A 547 -9.55 -2.18 10.44
C PRO A 547 -10.27 -3.10 9.45
N ALA A 548 -11.55 -2.83 9.17
CA ALA A 548 -12.36 -3.70 8.30
C ALA A 548 -11.80 -3.78 6.87
N ASP A 549 -11.26 -2.67 6.37
CA ASP A 549 -10.62 -2.46 5.07
C ASP A 549 -9.17 -2.99 4.99
N HIS A 550 -8.65 -3.60 6.06
CA HIS A 550 -7.30 -4.15 6.04
C HIS A 550 -7.22 -5.37 5.11
N TRP A 551 -6.19 -5.42 4.24
CA TRP A 551 -6.01 -6.46 3.20
C TRP A 551 -6.12 -7.92 3.70
N VAL A 552 -5.74 -8.19 4.95
CA VAL A 552 -5.87 -9.52 5.59
C VAL A 552 -7.32 -10.00 5.60
N ASN A 553 -8.28 -9.09 5.76
CA ASN A 553 -9.71 -9.39 5.77
C ASN A 553 -10.29 -9.58 4.37
N ASP A 554 -9.58 -9.14 3.33
CA ASP A 554 -9.98 -9.40 1.95
C ASP A 554 -9.81 -10.90 1.65
N LYS A 555 -10.91 -11.57 1.30
CA LYS A 555 -10.92 -13.01 1.04
C LYS A 555 -10.05 -13.40 -0.16
N GLY A 556 -9.91 -12.54 -1.16
CA GLY A 556 -9.12 -12.78 -2.36
C GLY A 556 -7.64 -12.38 -2.24
N ILE A 557 -7.26 -11.65 -1.17
CA ILE A 557 -5.87 -11.22 -0.94
C ILE A 557 -5.27 -11.89 0.30
N GLY A 558 -5.95 -11.76 1.44
CA GLY A 558 -5.47 -12.24 2.74
C GLY A 558 -6.03 -13.57 3.20
N GLY A 559 -7.23 -13.97 2.71
CA GLY A 559 -7.91 -15.20 3.11
C GLY A 559 -8.52 -15.16 4.53
N GLY A 560 -8.45 -14.03 5.22
CA GLY A 560 -8.87 -13.90 6.62
C GLY A 560 -7.86 -14.43 7.63
N ARG A 561 -8.15 -14.23 8.92
CA ARG A 561 -7.18 -14.54 9.99
C ARG A 561 -7.03 -16.03 10.29
N ILE A 562 -8.02 -16.86 9.95
CA ILE A 562 -7.91 -18.31 10.14
C ILE A 562 -6.83 -18.87 9.21
N ILE A 563 -6.97 -18.62 7.90
CA ILE A 563 -5.99 -19.01 6.89
C ILE A 563 -4.65 -18.29 7.10
N GLY A 564 -4.68 -16.97 7.30
CA GLY A 564 -3.46 -16.16 7.31
C GLY A 564 -2.68 -16.14 8.63
N GLU A 565 -3.28 -16.48 9.77
CA GLU A 565 -2.61 -16.40 11.08
C GLU A 565 -2.88 -17.62 11.99
N ALA A 566 -4.11 -18.15 12.04
CA ALA A 566 -4.45 -19.26 12.93
C ALA A 566 -3.79 -20.59 12.49
N CYS A 567 -3.51 -20.75 11.20
CA CYS A 567 -2.71 -21.85 10.64
C CYS A 567 -1.40 -22.08 11.41
N HIS A 568 -0.79 -21.00 11.90
CA HIS A 568 0.44 -21.02 12.69
C HIS A 568 0.30 -21.81 14.00
N PHE A 569 -0.87 -21.78 14.60
CA PHE A 569 -1.15 -22.43 15.87
C PHE A 569 -1.70 -23.84 15.69
N ILE A 570 -2.34 -24.12 14.55
CA ILE A 570 -2.69 -25.48 14.13
C ILE A 570 -1.41 -26.27 13.90
N ASP A 571 -0.46 -25.70 13.15
CA ASP A 571 0.87 -26.26 12.96
C ASP A 571 1.60 -26.49 14.29
N LEU A 572 1.65 -25.47 15.15
CA LEU A 572 2.30 -25.58 16.45
C LEU A 572 1.68 -26.69 17.32
N ALA A 573 0.36 -26.80 17.35
CA ALA A 573 -0.32 -27.85 18.09
C ALA A 573 0.06 -29.24 17.56
N SER A 574 0.14 -29.41 16.24
CA SER A 574 0.59 -30.66 15.62
C SER A 574 2.04 -31.00 15.96
N PHE A 575 2.94 -30.02 15.91
CA PHE A 575 4.34 -30.20 16.29
C PHE A 575 4.52 -30.59 17.78
N ILE A 576 3.75 -29.98 18.68
CA ILE A 576 3.75 -30.31 20.11
C ILE A 576 3.18 -31.72 20.34
N ALA A 577 2.06 -32.04 19.69
CA ALA A 577 1.42 -33.35 19.79
C ALA A 577 2.30 -34.48 19.24
N ASP A 578 3.13 -34.17 18.24
CA ASP A 578 3.93 -35.14 17.46
C ASP A 578 3.05 -36.17 16.74
N SER A 579 1.91 -35.70 16.22
CA SER A 579 0.90 -36.55 15.59
C SER A 579 0.12 -35.77 14.53
N LYS A 580 -0.38 -36.49 13.53
CA LYS A 580 -1.39 -35.96 12.60
C LYS A 580 -2.69 -35.68 13.33
N ILE A 581 -3.39 -34.64 12.87
CA ILE A 581 -4.74 -34.25 13.28
C ILE A 581 -5.73 -35.15 12.56
N GLU A 582 -6.63 -35.78 13.32
CA GLU A 582 -7.67 -36.70 12.83
C GLU A 582 -8.99 -35.96 12.53
N SER A 583 -9.35 -34.98 13.37
CA SER A 583 -10.59 -34.22 13.21
C SER A 583 -10.51 -32.83 13.85
N VAL A 584 -11.33 -31.91 13.34
CA VAL A 584 -11.47 -30.54 13.82
C VAL A 584 -12.93 -30.16 14.05
N PHE A 585 -13.20 -29.43 15.13
CA PHE A 585 -14.45 -28.71 15.36
C PHE A 585 -14.13 -27.24 15.64
N ALA A 586 -14.85 -26.29 15.04
CA ALA A 586 -14.58 -24.88 15.27
C ALA A 586 -15.86 -24.04 15.34
N GLN A 587 -15.81 -23.01 16.20
CA GLN A 587 -16.89 -22.05 16.40
C GLN A 587 -16.36 -20.64 16.33
N VAL A 588 -17.06 -19.79 15.60
CA VAL A 588 -16.71 -18.38 15.40
C VAL A 588 -17.63 -17.50 16.24
N MET A 589 -17.10 -16.41 16.80
CA MET A 589 -17.90 -15.39 17.45
C MET A 589 -18.63 -14.55 16.40
N GLU A 590 -19.89 -14.20 16.66
CA GLU A 590 -20.66 -13.30 15.80
C GLU A 590 -19.97 -11.94 15.64
N SER A 591 -20.02 -11.39 14.43
CA SER A 591 -19.39 -10.12 14.07
C SER A 591 -20.33 -9.28 13.21
N PRO A 592 -20.55 -7.98 13.52
CA PRO A 592 -21.39 -7.10 12.72
C PRO A 592 -20.94 -7.00 11.25
N ASN A 593 -19.65 -7.16 11.01
CA ASN A 593 -19.04 -7.05 9.67
C ASN A 593 -18.89 -8.42 8.98
N GLY A 594 -19.44 -9.50 9.57
CA GLY A 594 -19.31 -10.87 9.08
C GLY A 594 -17.87 -11.42 9.08
N LEU A 595 -16.95 -10.77 9.81
CA LEU A 595 -15.54 -11.17 9.87
C LEU A 595 -15.35 -12.38 10.78
N GLN A 596 -14.75 -13.45 10.25
CA GLN A 596 -14.43 -14.67 10.99
C GLN A 596 -13.07 -14.57 11.69
N SER A 597 -12.89 -13.58 12.57
CA SER A 597 -11.58 -13.23 13.15
C SER A 597 -11.41 -13.60 14.62
N THR A 598 -12.48 -14.05 15.29
CA THR A 598 -12.47 -14.54 16.68
C THR A 598 -13.07 -15.94 16.70
N VAL A 599 -12.27 -16.96 16.98
CA VAL A 599 -12.62 -18.37 16.79
C VAL A 599 -12.04 -19.26 17.90
N ASN A 600 -12.78 -20.29 18.28
CA ASN A 600 -12.27 -21.43 19.03
C ASN A 600 -12.17 -22.64 18.10
N ILE A 601 -11.03 -23.34 18.13
CA ILE A 601 -10.74 -24.51 17.30
C ILE A 601 -10.35 -25.66 18.23
N SER A 602 -11.07 -26.77 18.17
CA SER A 602 -10.78 -27.99 18.92
C SER A 602 -10.27 -29.08 17.96
N LEU A 603 -9.11 -29.64 18.27
CA LEU A 603 -8.40 -30.62 17.46
C LEU A 603 -8.28 -31.95 18.21
N ARG A 604 -8.52 -33.06 17.50
CA ARG A 604 -8.20 -34.42 17.96
C ARG A 604 -7.07 -34.98 17.13
N PHE A 605 -6.11 -35.64 17.77
CA PHE A 605 -4.94 -36.24 17.12
C PHE A 605 -5.03 -37.76 17.11
N ILE A 606 -4.41 -38.40 16.12
CA ILE A 606 -4.33 -39.87 16.02
C ILE A 606 -3.69 -40.49 17.28
N SER A 607 -2.71 -39.82 17.89
CA SER A 607 -2.09 -40.25 19.15
C SER A 607 -3.04 -40.27 20.35
N GLY A 608 -4.28 -39.77 20.21
CA GLY A 608 -5.21 -39.54 21.31
C GLY A 608 -5.01 -38.21 22.04
N SER A 609 -4.01 -37.41 21.63
CA SER A 609 -3.84 -36.04 22.15
C SER A 609 -5.00 -35.14 21.70
N ILE A 610 -5.20 -34.04 22.41
CA ILE A 610 -6.20 -33.02 22.09
C ILE A 610 -5.59 -31.61 22.17
N ALA A 611 -6.08 -30.70 21.35
CA ALA A 611 -5.71 -29.29 21.44
C ALA A 611 -6.93 -28.36 21.33
N ASN A 612 -6.93 -27.28 22.10
CA ASN A 612 -7.85 -26.16 21.94
C ASN A 612 -7.07 -24.89 21.58
N ILE A 613 -7.46 -24.23 20.49
CA ILE A 613 -6.89 -22.97 20.04
C ILE A 613 -7.98 -21.90 20.15
N SER A 614 -7.79 -20.98 21.08
CA SER A 614 -8.62 -19.79 21.28
C SER A 614 -7.95 -18.60 20.60
N TYR A 615 -8.35 -18.32 19.35
CA TYR A 615 -7.81 -17.22 18.56
C TYR A 615 -8.77 -16.02 18.62
N PHE A 616 -8.39 -14.98 19.35
CA PHE A 616 -9.27 -13.85 19.65
C PHE A 616 -8.74 -12.53 19.05
N SER A 617 -9.57 -11.85 18.27
CA SER A 617 -9.23 -10.55 17.67
C SER A 617 -9.82 -9.36 18.42
N ASN A 618 -10.63 -9.59 19.45
CA ASN A 618 -11.37 -8.55 20.18
C ASN A 618 -10.70 -8.12 21.51
N GLY A 619 -9.52 -8.67 21.83
CA GLY A 619 -8.81 -8.36 23.07
C GLY A 619 -7.94 -7.10 22.99
N SER A 620 -7.67 -6.51 24.17
CA SER A 620 -6.78 -5.36 24.31
C SER A 620 -5.33 -5.74 24.00
N LYS A 621 -4.62 -4.92 23.20
CA LYS A 621 -3.19 -5.09 22.90
C LYS A 621 -2.27 -5.00 24.13
N MET A 622 -2.78 -4.56 25.29
CA MET A 622 -2.04 -4.58 26.56
C MET A 622 -1.86 -5.99 27.11
N MET A 623 -2.76 -6.92 26.77
CA MET A 623 -2.64 -8.31 27.18
C MET A 623 -1.61 -9.03 26.28
N PRO A 624 -0.71 -9.86 26.85
CA PRO A 624 0.25 -10.62 26.07
C PRO A 624 -0.39 -11.42 24.94
N LYS A 625 0.28 -11.44 23.78
CA LYS A 625 -0.28 -11.96 22.53
C LYS A 625 -0.56 -13.45 22.61
N GLU A 626 0.35 -14.26 23.14
CA GLU A 626 0.27 -15.71 23.04
C GLU A 626 0.47 -16.39 24.39
N LEU A 627 -0.33 -17.42 24.69
CA LEU A 627 -0.17 -18.28 25.85
C LEU A 627 -0.31 -19.73 25.37
N VAL A 628 0.67 -20.57 25.68
CA VAL A 628 0.67 -22.00 25.35
C VAL A 628 0.76 -22.80 26.64
N GLU A 629 -0.15 -23.74 26.83
CA GLU A 629 -0.22 -24.63 27.99
C GLU A 629 -0.27 -26.07 27.51
N VAL A 630 0.61 -26.93 28.05
CA VAL A 630 0.68 -28.34 27.68
C VAL A 630 0.75 -29.18 28.95
N LEU A 631 -0.14 -30.16 29.05
CA LEU A 631 -0.27 -31.03 30.21
C LEU A 631 -0.15 -32.50 29.79
N SER A 632 0.66 -33.26 30.51
CA SER A 632 0.77 -34.72 30.39
C SER A 632 1.45 -35.31 31.63
N ASN A 633 0.95 -36.44 32.14
CA ASN A 633 1.58 -37.24 33.21
C ASN A 633 2.13 -36.40 34.39
N GLU A 634 1.25 -35.69 35.09
CA GLU A 634 1.57 -34.81 36.24
C GLU A 634 2.55 -33.66 35.95
N THR A 635 2.90 -33.43 34.67
CA THR A 635 3.74 -32.32 34.23
C THR A 635 2.90 -31.34 33.41
N SER A 636 2.96 -30.06 33.79
CA SER A 636 2.28 -28.98 33.07
C SER A 636 3.29 -27.89 32.71
N ILE A 637 3.30 -27.44 31.47
CA ILE A 637 4.19 -26.38 30.99
C ILE A 637 3.36 -25.22 30.48
N VAL A 638 3.68 -24.01 30.95
CA VAL A 638 3.06 -22.75 30.51
C VAL A 638 4.12 -21.86 29.89
N ILE A 639 3.94 -21.50 28.62
CA ILE A 639 4.77 -20.54 27.88
C ILE A 639 3.95 -19.28 27.67
N ASP A 640 4.44 -18.14 28.16
CA ASP A 640 3.77 -16.85 28.05
C ASP A 640 4.57 -15.93 27.12
N ASP A 641 3.94 -15.67 25.97
CA ASP A 641 4.36 -14.81 24.86
C ASP A 641 5.81 -15.04 24.42
N PHE A 642 6.30 -16.29 24.54
CA PHE A 642 7.69 -16.64 24.21
C PHE A 642 8.72 -15.76 24.94
N LYS A 643 8.34 -15.24 26.12
CA LYS A 643 9.16 -14.43 27.01
C LYS A 643 9.53 -15.18 28.28
N ARG A 644 8.65 -16.07 28.74
CA ARG A 644 8.86 -16.90 29.95
C ARG A 644 8.19 -18.25 29.81
N MET A 645 8.76 -19.24 30.49
CA MET A 645 8.19 -20.57 30.66
C MET A 645 8.12 -20.93 32.15
N LYS A 646 7.04 -21.57 32.57
CA LYS A 646 6.90 -22.24 33.87
C LYS A 646 6.64 -23.72 33.64
N ILE A 647 7.36 -24.56 34.37
CA ILE A 647 7.18 -26.02 34.37
C ILE A 647 6.72 -26.40 35.77
N TYR A 648 5.56 -27.05 35.83
CA TYR A 648 4.95 -27.61 37.03
C TYR A 648 5.12 -29.13 36.97
N GLY A 649 5.60 -29.71 38.06
CA GLY A 649 5.80 -31.13 38.27
C GLY A 649 6.11 -31.32 39.75
N ARG A 650 7.09 -32.16 40.12
CA ARG A 650 7.54 -32.28 41.54
C ARG A 650 7.98 -30.94 42.16
N LYS A 651 8.52 -30.03 41.35
CA LYS A 651 8.87 -28.66 41.74
C LYS A 651 8.55 -27.70 40.61
N VAL A 652 8.29 -26.44 40.95
CA VAL A 652 8.05 -25.40 39.93
C VAL A 652 9.39 -24.86 39.43
N THR A 653 9.65 -25.00 38.14
CA THR A 653 10.81 -24.43 37.47
C THR A 653 10.40 -23.24 36.61
N LYS A 654 11.13 -22.12 36.69
CA LYS A 654 10.88 -20.91 35.91
C LYS A 654 12.05 -20.65 34.98
N ILE A 655 11.78 -20.50 33.69
CA ILE A 655 12.79 -20.18 32.67
C ILE A 655 12.43 -18.84 32.04
N LYS A 656 13.41 -17.95 31.93
CA LYS A 656 13.26 -16.64 31.29
C LYS A 656 14.52 -16.32 30.47
N TYR A 657 14.36 -16.15 29.17
CA TYR A 657 15.42 -15.67 28.28
C TYR A 657 15.48 -14.14 28.25
N LYS A 658 16.60 -13.60 27.74
CA LYS A 658 16.88 -12.16 27.70
C LYS A 658 15.95 -11.39 26.77
N ALA A 659 15.61 -11.99 25.63
CA ALA A 659 14.74 -11.42 24.61
C ALA A 659 13.60 -12.38 24.28
N GLN A 660 12.52 -11.83 23.73
CA GLN A 660 11.46 -12.63 23.13
C GLN A 660 12.00 -13.28 21.87
N ASP A 661 11.91 -14.60 21.78
CA ASP A 661 12.33 -15.35 20.60
C ASP A 661 11.24 -16.33 20.19
N LYS A 662 10.68 -16.05 19.00
CA LYS A 662 9.59 -16.81 18.41
C LYS A 662 10.10 -17.91 17.47
N GLY A 663 11.40 -17.97 17.19
CA GLY A 663 12.05 -19.02 16.40
C GLY A 663 12.40 -18.65 14.96
N HIS A 664 12.16 -17.41 14.50
CA HIS A 664 12.44 -17.01 13.11
C HIS A 664 13.91 -17.19 12.71
N GLY A 665 14.86 -16.74 13.56
CA GLY A 665 16.28 -16.84 13.21
C GLY A 665 16.73 -18.30 13.13
N GLN A 666 16.30 -19.11 14.11
CA GLN A 666 16.61 -20.52 14.14
C GLN A 666 15.97 -21.30 12.99
N GLU A 667 14.75 -20.95 12.57
CA GLU A 667 14.09 -21.52 11.40
C GLU A 667 14.94 -21.34 10.14
N ILE A 668 15.39 -20.11 9.88
CA ILE A 668 16.25 -19.79 8.74
C ILE A 668 17.59 -20.52 8.83
N THR A 669 18.24 -20.50 10.00
CA THR A 669 19.52 -21.20 10.20
C THR A 669 19.39 -22.72 9.97
N GLU A 670 18.34 -23.37 10.47
CA GLU A 670 18.12 -24.80 10.24
C GLU A 670 17.83 -25.10 8.76
N PHE A 671 17.05 -24.24 8.09
CA PHE A 671 16.77 -24.38 6.66
C PHE A 671 18.05 -24.32 5.82
N PHE A 672 18.90 -23.32 6.05
CA PHE A 672 20.17 -23.18 5.34
C PHE A 672 21.18 -24.27 5.67
N LYS A 673 21.26 -24.70 6.93
CA LYS A 673 22.08 -25.86 7.31
C LYS A 673 21.62 -27.12 6.60
N ALA A 674 20.31 -27.34 6.48
CA ALA A 674 19.79 -28.50 5.78
C ALA A 674 20.16 -28.51 4.29
N ILE A 675 20.12 -27.34 3.63
CA ILE A 675 20.58 -27.19 2.24
C ILE A 675 22.07 -27.54 2.12
N ARG A 676 22.93 -26.92 2.94
CA ARG A 676 24.39 -27.13 2.90
C ARG A 676 24.79 -28.58 3.12
N ASN A 677 24.14 -29.23 4.07
CA ASN A 677 24.49 -30.58 4.49
C ASN A 677 23.77 -31.67 3.70
N GLY A 678 22.81 -31.32 2.83
CA GLY A 678 21.94 -32.29 2.16
C GLY A 678 21.02 -33.06 3.13
N ASN A 679 20.68 -32.47 4.27
CA ASN A 679 19.78 -33.08 5.24
C ASN A 679 18.31 -33.00 4.76
N PRO A 680 17.38 -33.78 5.34
CA PRO A 680 15.95 -33.58 5.09
C PRO A 680 15.49 -32.16 5.44
N CYS A 681 14.44 -31.70 4.76
CA CYS A 681 13.82 -30.40 5.03
C CYS A 681 13.40 -30.32 6.52
N PRO A 682 13.72 -29.21 7.25
CA PRO A 682 13.39 -29.08 8.66
C PRO A 682 11.89 -29.16 8.99
N ILE A 683 11.04 -28.76 8.04
CA ILE A 683 9.61 -29.05 8.06
C ILE A 683 9.29 -29.81 6.77
N PRO A 684 8.97 -31.11 6.84
CA PRO A 684 8.55 -31.87 5.67
C PRO A 684 7.32 -31.26 5.00
N PHE A 685 7.26 -31.34 3.67
CA PHE A 685 6.12 -30.83 2.88
C PHE A 685 4.78 -31.38 3.39
N GLU A 686 4.73 -32.68 3.68
CA GLU A 686 3.52 -33.36 4.20
C GLU A 686 2.97 -32.71 5.48
N GLU A 687 3.83 -32.22 6.37
CA GLU A 687 3.38 -31.54 7.59
C GLU A 687 2.85 -30.13 7.31
N SER A 688 3.48 -29.42 6.38
CA SER A 688 3.04 -28.10 5.93
C SER A 688 1.69 -28.17 5.20
N TYR A 689 1.54 -29.17 4.32
CA TYR A 689 0.29 -29.48 3.64
C TYR A 689 -0.80 -29.87 4.64
N HIS A 690 -0.53 -30.80 5.57
CA HIS A 690 -1.51 -31.26 6.55
C HIS A 690 -2.03 -30.11 7.43
N SER A 691 -1.14 -29.25 7.92
CA SER A 691 -1.52 -28.07 8.72
C SER A 691 -2.37 -27.08 7.92
N SER A 692 -2.06 -26.90 6.63
CA SER A 692 -2.84 -26.05 5.73
C SER A 692 -4.21 -26.64 5.42
N LEU A 693 -4.30 -27.95 5.15
CA LEU A 693 -5.55 -28.66 4.93
C LEU A 693 -6.49 -28.55 6.14
N VAL A 694 -5.97 -28.80 7.34
CA VAL A 694 -6.74 -28.64 8.59
C VAL A 694 -7.24 -27.21 8.77
N THR A 695 -6.48 -26.21 8.30
CA THR A 695 -6.92 -24.82 8.33
C THR A 695 -8.15 -24.60 7.44
N PHE A 696 -8.21 -25.21 6.25
CA PHE A 696 -9.42 -25.19 5.41
C PHE A 696 -10.57 -26.00 6.03
N LYS A 697 -10.29 -27.17 6.60
CA LYS A 697 -11.29 -27.98 7.32
C LYS A 697 -11.84 -27.27 8.56
N THR A 698 -11.07 -26.38 9.18
CA THR A 698 -11.55 -25.49 10.24
C THR A 698 -12.64 -24.55 9.72
N ILE A 699 -12.44 -23.96 8.54
CA ILE A 699 -13.45 -23.11 7.89
C ILE A 699 -14.68 -23.93 7.48
N GLN A 700 -14.47 -25.15 6.96
CA GLN A 700 -15.57 -26.08 6.66
C GLN A 700 -16.40 -26.38 7.91
N SER A 701 -15.75 -26.71 9.03
CA SER A 701 -16.41 -26.99 10.31
C SER A 701 -17.25 -25.81 10.80
N ILE A 702 -16.76 -24.57 10.65
CA ILE A 702 -17.53 -23.36 11.00
C ILE A 702 -18.77 -23.23 10.10
N LYS A 703 -18.64 -23.48 8.80
CA LYS A 703 -19.74 -23.35 7.83
C LYS A 703 -20.81 -24.43 8.02
N GLU A 704 -20.40 -25.66 8.26
CA GLU A 704 -21.29 -26.82 8.41
C GLU A 704 -21.77 -27.00 9.86
N ASN A 705 -21.16 -26.27 10.80
CA ASN A 705 -21.43 -26.34 12.24
C ASN A 705 -21.33 -27.78 12.80
N CYS A 706 -20.34 -28.54 12.32
CA CYS A 706 -20.15 -29.93 12.71
C CYS A 706 -18.66 -30.29 12.83
N LEU A 707 -18.38 -31.45 13.43
CA LEU A 707 -17.05 -32.05 13.45
C LEU A 707 -16.68 -32.47 12.03
N VAL A 708 -15.49 -32.09 11.57
CA VAL A 708 -14.95 -32.46 10.25
C VAL A 708 -13.76 -33.40 10.44
N LYS A 709 -13.78 -34.55 9.78
CA LYS A 709 -12.62 -35.46 9.70
C LYS A 709 -11.66 -34.97 8.62
N ILE A 710 -10.36 -35.14 8.86
CA ILE A 710 -9.29 -34.66 7.97
C ILE A 710 -8.95 -35.69 6.90
#